data_AF-A0A815J7Q6-F1
#
_entry.id   AF-A0A815J7Q6-F1
#
_cell.length_a   1.000
_cell.length_b   1.000
_cell.length_c   1.000
_cell.angle_alpha   90.00
_cell.angle_beta   90.00
_cell.angle_gamma   90.00
#
_symmetry.space_group_name_H-M   'P 1'
#
loop_
_entity.id
_entity.type
_entity.pdbx_description
1 polymer ?
#
loop_
_entity_poly.entity_id
_entity_poly.type
_entity_poly.pdbx_seq_one_letter_code
_entity_poly.pdbx_strand_id
1 'polypeptide(L)'
;MRQQSNTSISSDVKKCNRLILGVTIILAFVLISLAVTTLIFVVKIDKRESTLQLEPLTTTPMTIEKENTTSVLPITDRTTYHFIVVGCGTSGAVLASRLSENPHFRVICIEKGPRDLPNEAEWSAMKIPNDFNFISPHDPVIITTRQQSLNKLVYIPRSMGLGGTSRIYGMINARASPDMLKEWPEGWQYEHFLPYYKKLEDHYCHHMLTNISTEDCELYHGKSGPMQVNSLDSLLFHNVSQAFREICYDTNQPWNGYSTDYNGDLINRPHSCSMFEQFKYRPSGTSSWFRGSSKTGYLTTEVLKRPNLSIVVDSTVTRIIFDDTARAIGVEYYDTSSHTVKRITALYEVILAAGAFATPHLLQVSGIGDPDHLQTINVSLVANNTHVGKYLADHISLPYIVQLHDCDETFNDMNGPFSWLVQFNSGVRTNQSKNIRDIQIYVLDASDGRFTHASRFCSEIKADRCGVSKPGTIATLRITLQNTDFSSGTVKAPTNSIFDKPEIDLNWTKLSDNDRNTFLMAVHLLRSYTLNKSSEFGQLIAGEILPGPLTFDEYFKFMESALHPTCSCRMGFCTDKELLVRGTTSLRVCDASSFGSQIDANPSATIYAMAEMLSDKLKRQYTSQHRVGTWKTRQSMLVFESDGIVSCSKIAAFDLEGTLIHTNPNNVSNWYLFNSFVRSRLQHLHSDGYKIVIFTDQANVTSKLEFQLQWQSKIEMIATALKVPIQLFSSTTNDDYRTPRVAMWRDFTWLFNDGINIDYKASFYVSKYRRENFSDVHIQFAANIPLAYYSSDQQFTNASSYPTVRHFNIIQTVRISNTAEVVWKLIGGFFSIHKWHPQISACEKVDDPQQLFVKRRLVFFGQIIETIEQLQVLDNYKREYQYKNIGGRWGKAVQNYASKLSVMEDDNGRSVIVSWSASFDSQTDIVTTFYRTGLDALVELLSSPLMCSSYTGNNFKEKLFSRKDQANPSIYWRQEYNINASELWKHIDTQNRVLNDQLPKSHGSLLSYDRDNYELTYCTSTSTSQSSFVTKYISMEKVISTDSTSSAWIRTGYIISMTNDRSVDDFANHILENIFVAEGDKLRQQLSKLNT
;
A
#
# COMPACT_ATOMS: atom_id res chain seq x y z
N MET A 1 -19.04 46.68 -5.25
CA MET A 1 -18.78 48.06 -4.78
C MET A 1 -19.94 48.52 -3.92
N ARG A 2 -19.66 48.85 -2.65
CA ARG A 2 -20.61 49.38 -1.66
C ARG A 2 -20.82 50.89 -1.85
N GLN A 3 -21.99 51.33 -1.40
CA GLN A 3 -22.34 52.64 -0.82
C GLN A 3 -22.63 53.87 -1.71
N GLN A 4 -23.86 54.36 -1.47
CA GLN A 4 -24.33 55.74 -1.35
C GLN A 4 -24.28 56.68 -2.56
N SER A 5 -25.47 57.05 -3.04
CA SER A 5 -25.96 58.43 -2.81
C SER A 5 -27.48 58.52 -3.01
N ASN A 6 -28.13 59.14 -2.03
CA ASN A 6 -29.52 59.56 -2.06
C ASN A 6 -29.65 60.77 -2.99
N THR A 7 -30.38 60.61 -4.09
CA THR A 7 -31.14 61.70 -4.70
C THR A 7 -32.54 61.18 -5.02
N SER A 8 -33.54 61.97 -4.64
CA SER A 8 -34.97 61.69 -4.81
C SER A 8 -35.35 61.70 -6.28
N ILE A 9 -35.14 60.58 -6.94
CA ILE A 9 -35.67 60.31 -8.27
C ILE A 9 -37.13 59.86 -8.08
N SER A 10 -38.07 60.59 -8.70
CA SER A 10 -39.52 60.36 -8.56
C SER A 10 -39.89 58.90 -8.88
N SER A 11 -40.96 58.39 -8.26
CA SER A 11 -41.45 57.02 -8.44
C SER A 11 -41.65 56.63 -9.91
N ASP A 12 -41.88 57.61 -10.78
CA ASP A 12 -42.14 57.40 -12.20
C ASP A 12 -40.86 57.09 -12.99
N VAL A 13 -39.72 57.65 -12.60
CA VAL A 13 -38.42 57.32 -13.24
C VAL A 13 -37.93 55.93 -12.83
N LYS A 14 -38.22 55.48 -11.60
CA LYS A 14 -37.95 54.08 -11.17
C LYS A 14 -38.85 53.07 -11.90
N LYS A 15 -40.10 53.43 -12.19
CA LYS A 15 -40.99 52.61 -13.04
C LYS A 15 -40.51 52.57 -14.49
N CYS A 16 -40.12 53.70 -15.08
CA CYS A 16 -39.54 53.74 -16.42
C CYS A 16 -38.25 52.92 -16.52
N ASN A 17 -37.33 53.02 -15.56
CA ASN A 17 -36.09 52.23 -15.58
C ASN A 17 -36.32 50.72 -15.42
N ARG A 18 -37.34 50.30 -14.63
CA ARG A 18 -37.73 48.89 -14.56
C ARG A 18 -38.40 48.39 -15.84
N LEU A 19 -39.19 49.25 -16.50
CA LEU A 19 -39.79 48.92 -17.79
C LEU A 19 -38.74 48.79 -18.89
N ILE A 20 -37.79 49.73 -18.95
CA ILE A 20 -36.67 49.71 -19.90
C ILE A 20 -35.79 48.48 -19.66
N LEU A 21 -35.47 48.15 -18.40
CA LEU A 21 -34.69 46.95 -18.07
C LEU A 21 -35.44 45.67 -18.45
N GLY A 22 -36.75 45.59 -18.21
CA GLY A 22 -37.60 44.46 -18.60
C GLY A 22 -37.65 44.29 -20.13
N VAL A 23 -37.84 45.38 -20.87
CA VAL A 23 -37.84 45.37 -22.35
C VAL A 23 -36.46 45.00 -22.91
N THR A 24 -35.38 45.45 -22.28
CA THR A 24 -34.01 45.11 -22.68
C THR A 24 -33.70 43.62 -22.46
N ILE A 25 -34.15 43.04 -21.33
CA ILE A 25 -34.00 41.61 -21.05
C ILE A 25 -34.82 40.77 -22.04
N ILE A 26 -36.05 41.18 -22.36
CA ILE A 26 -36.90 40.49 -23.34
C ILE A 26 -36.26 40.55 -24.74
N LEU A 27 -35.74 41.72 -25.16
CA LEU A 27 -35.03 41.86 -26.43
C LEU A 27 -33.76 41.00 -26.49
N ALA A 28 -33.01 40.89 -25.38
CA ALA A 28 -31.84 40.02 -25.30
C ALA A 28 -32.23 38.53 -25.45
N PHE A 29 -33.31 38.08 -24.81
CA PHE A 29 -33.81 36.71 -24.95
C PHE A 29 -34.30 36.40 -26.37
N VAL A 30 -34.95 37.37 -27.02
CA VAL A 30 -35.40 37.25 -28.43
C VAL A 30 -34.20 37.17 -29.37
N LEU A 31 -33.17 38.00 -29.17
CA LEU A 31 -31.94 37.96 -29.97
C LEU A 31 -31.15 36.66 -29.78
N ILE A 32 -31.08 36.13 -28.55
CA ILE A 32 -30.44 34.84 -28.25
C ILE A 32 -31.22 33.70 -28.92
N SER A 33 -32.56 33.70 -28.85
CA SER A 33 -33.38 32.71 -29.56
C SER A 33 -33.19 32.78 -31.07
N LEU A 34 -33.15 33.98 -31.66
CA LEU A 34 -32.88 34.16 -33.09
C LEU A 34 -31.49 33.65 -33.48
N ALA A 35 -30.46 33.93 -32.67
CA ALA A 35 -29.11 33.43 -32.91
C ALA A 35 -29.03 31.90 -32.85
N VAL A 36 -29.66 31.28 -31.84
CA VAL A 36 -29.70 29.81 -31.68
C VAL A 36 -30.48 29.16 -32.83
N THR A 37 -31.60 29.75 -33.26
CA THR A 37 -32.40 29.23 -34.37
C THR A 37 -31.64 29.34 -35.69
N THR A 38 -30.89 30.43 -35.91
CA THR A 38 -30.03 30.61 -37.09
C THR A 38 -28.87 29.62 -37.10
N LEU A 39 -28.26 29.35 -35.93
CA LEU A 39 -27.18 28.37 -35.79
C LEU A 39 -27.67 26.94 -36.11
N ILE A 40 -28.86 26.58 -35.64
CA ILE A 40 -29.49 25.28 -35.93
C ILE A 40 -29.83 25.15 -37.42
N PHE A 41 -30.21 26.25 -38.08
CA PHE A 41 -30.51 26.25 -39.52
C PHE A 41 -29.24 26.13 -40.37
N VAL A 42 -28.14 26.78 -39.99
CA VAL A 42 -26.83 26.65 -40.68
C VAL A 42 -26.27 25.24 -40.55
N VAL A 43 -26.39 24.61 -39.37
CA VAL A 43 -25.92 23.23 -39.15
C VAL A 43 -26.78 22.19 -39.90
N LYS A 44 -28.04 22.51 -40.23
CA LYS A 44 -28.93 21.61 -41.00
C LYS A 44 -28.76 21.70 -42.52
N ILE A 45 -28.14 22.75 -43.05
CA ILE A 45 -27.99 22.94 -44.51
C ILE A 45 -26.79 22.17 -45.08
N ASP A 46 -25.80 21.78 -44.27
CA ASP A 46 -24.53 21.20 -44.77
C ASP A 46 -24.48 19.66 -44.80
N LYS A 47 -25.62 18.98 -44.69
CA LYS A 47 -25.71 17.51 -44.79
C LYS A 47 -26.83 17.09 -45.74
N ARG A 48 -26.59 17.17 -47.05
CA ARG A 48 -27.27 16.32 -48.05
C ARG A 48 -26.54 16.31 -49.40
N GLU A 49 -26.29 15.08 -49.88
CA GLU A 49 -25.92 14.64 -51.24
C GLU A 49 -24.44 14.89 -51.65
N SER A 50 -23.65 13.93 -52.17
CA SER A 50 -23.96 12.85 -53.11
C SER A 50 -22.81 11.80 -53.21
N THR A 51 -23.19 10.59 -53.62
CA THR A 51 -22.41 9.37 -53.93
C THR A 51 -21.52 9.45 -55.18
N LEU A 52 -20.33 8.81 -55.20
CA LEU A 52 -19.87 7.88 -56.26
C LEU A 52 -18.45 7.30 -56.00
N GLN A 53 -18.29 6.03 -56.38
CA GLN A 53 -17.10 5.17 -56.28
C GLN A 53 -15.97 5.57 -57.23
N LEU A 54 -14.71 5.32 -56.85
CA LEU A 54 -13.56 4.98 -57.72
C LEU A 54 -12.36 4.49 -56.87
N GLU A 55 -11.88 3.27 -57.14
CA GLU A 55 -10.52 2.76 -56.86
C GLU A 55 -9.63 2.96 -58.12
N PRO A 56 -8.29 2.72 -58.13
CA PRO A 56 -7.25 2.75 -57.08
C PRO A 56 -6.00 3.57 -57.50
N LEU A 57 -5.01 3.71 -56.58
CA LEU A 57 -3.54 3.83 -56.77
C LEU A 57 -2.86 4.98 -55.98
N THR A 58 -2.19 4.55 -54.92
CA THR A 58 -0.83 4.94 -54.46
C THR A 58 -0.49 6.43 -54.33
N THR A 59 -0.35 6.92 -53.10
CA THR A 59 0.97 7.25 -52.51
C THR A 59 0.81 7.66 -51.02
N THR A 60 1.79 7.24 -50.23
CA THR A 60 2.04 7.30 -48.78
C THR A 60 1.36 8.39 -47.92
N PRO A 61 0.77 8.04 -46.76
CA PRO A 61 0.27 8.99 -45.76
C PRO A 61 1.33 9.38 -44.73
N MET A 62 1.39 10.67 -44.37
CA MET A 62 1.91 11.11 -43.06
C MET A 62 0.73 11.18 -42.08
N THR A 63 0.79 10.28 -41.11
CA THR A 63 -0.07 10.15 -39.93
C THR A 63 0.10 11.32 -38.96
N ILE A 64 -1.02 11.96 -38.60
CA ILE A 64 -1.20 12.60 -37.29
C ILE A 64 -2.37 11.83 -36.65
N GLU A 65 -2.05 10.84 -35.82
CA GLU A 65 -3.03 10.08 -35.06
C GLU A 65 -3.61 10.94 -33.94
N LYS A 66 -4.94 11.10 -33.95
CA LYS A 66 -5.71 11.50 -32.77
C LYS A 66 -5.64 10.37 -31.76
N GLU A 67 -5.18 10.66 -30.55
CA GLU A 67 -5.20 9.74 -29.42
C GLU A 67 -6.65 9.31 -29.11
N ASN A 68 -7.03 8.13 -29.60
CA ASN A 68 -8.16 7.36 -29.10
C ASN A 68 -7.82 6.84 -27.70
N THR A 69 -8.28 7.52 -26.67
CA THR A 69 -8.31 7.00 -25.29
C THR A 69 -9.47 6.02 -25.09
N THR A 70 -9.50 4.96 -25.89
CA THR A 70 -10.19 3.70 -25.54
C THR A 70 -9.13 2.73 -25.01
N SER A 71 -8.79 2.85 -23.73
CA SER A 71 -8.00 1.82 -23.05
C SER A 71 -8.89 0.62 -22.71
N VAL A 72 -9.25 -0.13 -23.75
CA VAL A 72 -9.63 -1.53 -23.60
C VAL A 72 -8.37 -2.23 -23.10
N LEU A 73 -8.30 -2.54 -21.80
CA LEU A 73 -7.32 -3.51 -21.31
C LEU A 73 -7.47 -4.77 -22.16
N PRO A 74 -6.38 -5.36 -22.67
CA PRO A 74 -6.47 -6.49 -23.57
C PRO A 74 -7.23 -7.61 -22.85
N ILE A 75 -8.40 -7.97 -23.38
CA ILE A 75 -9.04 -9.25 -23.08
C ILE A 75 -8.04 -10.27 -23.59
N THR A 76 -7.21 -10.80 -22.71
CA THR A 76 -6.39 -11.95 -23.06
C THR A 76 -7.37 -13.07 -23.40
N ASP A 77 -7.26 -13.63 -24.60
CA ASP A 77 -8.07 -14.73 -25.15
C ASP A 77 -7.83 -16.06 -24.39
N ARG A 78 -7.92 -15.98 -23.06
CA ARG A 78 -7.57 -17.03 -22.11
C ARG A 78 -8.85 -17.71 -21.68
N THR A 79 -8.87 -19.02 -21.81
CA THR A 79 -9.99 -19.87 -21.44
C THR A 79 -9.82 -20.49 -20.05
N THR A 80 -8.69 -20.27 -19.36
CA THR A 80 -8.36 -20.95 -18.10
C THR A 80 -7.80 -20.01 -17.02
N TYR A 81 -8.41 -20.06 -15.85
CA TYR A 81 -8.09 -19.27 -14.66
C TYR A 81 -7.91 -20.16 -13.43
N HIS A 82 -7.25 -19.66 -12.39
CA HIS A 82 -7.21 -20.39 -11.12
C HIS A 82 -8.51 -20.21 -10.35
N PHE A 83 -8.98 -18.97 -10.30
CA PHE A 83 -10.24 -18.61 -9.65
C PHE A 83 -11.16 -17.92 -10.65
N ILE A 84 -12.41 -18.36 -10.69
CA ILE A 84 -13.51 -17.67 -11.37
C ILE A 84 -14.43 -17.11 -10.28
N VAL A 85 -14.59 -15.80 -10.24
CA VAL A 85 -15.52 -15.11 -9.33
C VAL A 85 -16.76 -14.69 -10.11
N VAL A 86 -17.93 -15.17 -9.71
CA VAL A 86 -19.20 -14.89 -10.39
C VAL A 86 -19.93 -13.75 -9.68
N GLY A 87 -20.06 -12.61 -10.36
CA GLY A 87 -20.55 -11.34 -9.80
C GLY A 87 -19.41 -10.49 -9.24
N CYS A 88 -19.26 -9.26 -9.72
CA CYS A 88 -18.28 -8.28 -9.23
C CYS A 88 -18.95 -7.24 -8.33
N GLY A 89 -19.90 -7.70 -7.51
CA GLY A 89 -20.57 -6.91 -6.48
C GLY A 89 -19.68 -6.69 -5.25
N THR A 90 -20.31 -6.42 -4.09
CA THR A 90 -19.59 -6.11 -2.84
C THR A 90 -18.51 -7.13 -2.49
N SER A 91 -18.86 -8.43 -2.43
CA SER A 91 -17.91 -9.50 -2.11
C SER A 91 -16.99 -9.84 -3.29
N GLY A 92 -17.55 -9.92 -4.50
CA GLY A 92 -16.79 -10.32 -5.68
C GLY A 92 -15.63 -9.37 -6.03
N ALA A 93 -15.84 -8.06 -5.85
CA ALA A 93 -14.79 -7.06 -6.01
C ALA A 93 -13.63 -7.27 -5.00
N VAL A 94 -13.95 -7.62 -3.75
CA VAL A 94 -12.95 -7.93 -2.72
C VAL A 94 -12.16 -9.18 -3.11
N LEU A 95 -12.85 -10.27 -3.44
CA LEU A 95 -12.23 -11.55 -3.82
C LEU A 95 -11.32 -11.38 -5.04
N ALA A 96 -11.81 -10.72 -6.09
CA ALA A 96 -11.05 -10.45 -7.31
C ALA A 96 -9.79 -9.62 -7.01
N SER A 97 -9.93 -8.57 -6.20
CA SER A 97 -8.81 -7.71 -5.79
C SER A 97 -7.80 -8.47 -4.93
N ARG A 98 -8.24 -9.16 -3.87
CA ARG A 98 -7.34 -9.82 -2.92
C ARG A 98 -6.67 -11.07 -3.46
N LEU A 99 -7.37 -11.90 -4.24
CA LEU A 99 -6.77 -13.09 -4.84
C LEU A 99 -5.74 -12.71 -5.91
N SER A 100 -5.97 -11.64 -6.67
CA SER A 100 -5.03 -11.15 -7.69
C SER A 100 -3.78 -10.46 -7.12
N GLU A 101 -3.71 -10.22 -5.81
CA GLU A 101 -2.46 -9.77 -5.16
C GLU A 101 -1.34 -10.80 -5.31
N ASN A 102 -1.68 -12.10 -5.37
CA ASN A 102 -0.71 -13.14 -5.70
C ASN A 102 -0.53 -13.20 -7.23
N PRO A 103 0.66 -12.87 -7.77
CA PRO A 103 0.89 -12.83 -9.22
C PRO A 103 0.77 -14.21 -9.90
N HIS A 104 0.85 -15.32 -9.14
CA HIS A 104 0.62 -16.66 -9.65
C HIS A 104 -0.87 -16.96 -9.86
N PHE A 105 -1.76 -16.27 -9.16
CA PHE A 105 -3.19 -16.46 -9.32
C PHE A 105 -3.72 -15.61 -10.47
N ARG A 106 -3.92 -16.25 -11.62
CA ARG A 106 -4.88 -15.82 -12.63
C ARG A 106 -6.31 -15.85 -12.07
N VAL A 107 -6.94 -14.67 -11.99
CA VAL A 107 -8.30 -14.49 -11.48
C VAL A 107 -9.15 -13.82 -12.55
N ILE A 108 -10.37 -14.31 -12.76
CA ILE A 108 -11.38 -13.63 -13.56
C ILE A 108 -12.61 -13.34 -12.72
N CYS A 109 -13.18 -12.15 -12.87
CA CYS A 109 -14.47 -11.81 -12.30
C CYS A 109 -15.45 -11.43 -13.42
N ILE A 110 -16.61 -12.08 -13.45
CA ILE A 110 -17.64 -11.87 -14.48
C ILE A 110 -18.83 -11.16 -13.83
N GLU A 111 -19.19 -9.99 -14.36
CA GLU A 111 -20.27 -9.14 -13.87
C GLU A 111 -21.37 -8.98 -14.91
N LYS A 112 -22.63 -9.14 -14.47
CA LYS A 112 -23.83 -9.00 -15.31
C LYS A 112 -23.98 -7.58 -15.85
N GLY A 113 -23.76 -6.57 -15.01
CA GLY A 113 -23.95 -5.18 -15.40
C GLY A 113 -22.70 -4.49 -15.97
N PRO A 114 -22.82 -3.19 -16.28
CA PRO A 114 -21.77 -2.44 -16.95
C PRO A 114 -20.60 -2.09 -16.02
N ARG A 115 -19.48 -1.70 -16.63
CA ARG A 115 -18.30 -1.18 -15.90
C ARG A 115 -18.64 0.08 -15.11
N ASP A 116 -19.23 1.05 -15.79
CA ASP A 116 -19.67 2.34 -15.25
C ASP A 116 -21.19 2.43 -15.36
N LEU A 117 -21.81 3.22 -14.48
CA LEU A 117 -23.25 3.42 -14.58
C LEU A 117 -23.47 4.55 -15.63
N PRO A 118 -24.50 4.46 -16.48
CA PRO A 118 -24.69 5.39 -17.58
C PRO A 118 -25.40 6.66 -17.09
N ASN A 119 -24.67 7.67 -16.59
CA ASN A 119 -24.94 9.12 -16.69
C ASN A 119 -24.08 9.99 -15.72
N GLU A 120 -23.75 11.22 -16.12
CA GLU A 120 -23.12 12.24 -15.25
C GLU A 120 -24.02 12.66 -14.06
N ALA A 121 -25.34 12.46 -14.16
CA ALA A 121 -26.27 12.68 -13.05
C ALA A 121 -26.05 11.70 -11.88
N GLU A 122 -25.56 10.48 -12.16
CA GLU A 122 -25.22 9.49 -11.11
C GLU A 122 -23.86 9.77 -10.46
N TRP A 123 -22.96 10.46 -11.16
CA TRP A 123 -21.79 11.06 -10.52
C TRP A 123 -22.20 12.09 -9.45
N SER A 124 -23.35 12.76 -9.64
CA SER A 124 -23.95 13.65 -8.64
C SER A 124 -24.56 12.89 -7.45
N ALA A 125 -25.17 11.72 -7.69
CA ALA A 125 -25.61 10.81 -6.61
C ALA A 125 -24.44 10.13 -5.86
N MET A 126 -23.26 10.05 -6.48
CA MET A 126 -22.00 9.73 -5.79
C MET A 126 -21.43 10.93 -5.01
N LYS A 127 -21.65 12.18 -5.47
CA LYS A 127 -21.26 13.42 -4.76
C LYS A 127 -22.11 13.67 -3.52
N ILE A 128 -23.38 13.28 -3.54
CA ILE A 128 -24.32 13.51 -2.44
C ILE A 128 -24.44 12.21 -1.63
N PRO A 129 -23.96 12.17 -0.38
CA PRO A 129 -23.98 11.00 0.50
C PRO A 129 -25.30 10.21 0.53
N ASN A 130 -26.44 10.88 0.34
CA ASN A 130 -27.76 10.31 0.60
C ASN A 130 -28.76 10.48 -0.55
N ASP A 131 -28.30 10.63 -1.79
CA ASP A 131 -29.22 10.61 -2.95
C ASP A 131 -29.62 9.16 -3.27
N PHE A 132 -30.82 8.76 -2.84
CA PHE A 132 -31.46 7.46 -3.10
C PHE A 132 -32.36 7.50 -4.35
N ASN A 133 -31.98 8.26 -5.37
CA ASN A 133 -32.65 8.19 -6.65
C ASN A 133 -32.40 6.83 -7.32
N PHE A 134 -33.31 5.88 -7.09
CA PHE A 134 -33.30 4.52 -7.64
C PHE A 134 -33.61 4.45 -9.15
N ILE A 135 -33.17 5.46 -9.94
CA ILE A 135 -33.73 5.73 -11.27
C ILE A 135 -33.00 4.97 -12.38
N SER A 136 -31.75 4.52 -12.21
CA SER A 136 -31.00 3.63 -13.12
C SER A 136 -29.56 3.43 -12.58
N PRO A 137 -28.76 2.43 -13.05
CA PRO A 137 -29.11 1.19 -13.73
C PRO A 137 -29.22 0.09 -12.66
N HIS A 138 -30.36 0.05 -11.99
CA HIS A 138 -30.70 -1.08 -11.13
C HIS A 138 -31.00 -2.30 -11.99
N ASP A 139 -30.89 -3.51 -11.42
CA ASP A 139 -31.71 -4.61 -11.91
C ASP A 139 -33.16 -4.17 -11.65
N PRO A 140 -33.87 -3.65 -12.66
CA PRO A 140 -34.92 -2.65 -12.41
C PRO A 140 -36.17 -3.26 -11.75
N VAL A 141 -36.20 -4.57 -11.47
CA VAL A 141 -37.42 -5.27 -11.08
C VAL A 141 -37.09 -6.54 -10.29
N ILE A 142 -36.34 -6.45 -9.19
CA ILE A 142 -36.45 -7.50 -8.17
C ILE A 142 -37.71 -7.20 -7.36
N ILE A 143 -38.78 -7.85 -7.80
CA ILE A 143 -40.09 -7.78 -7.20
C ILE A 143 -40.40 -9.16 -6.63
N THR A 144 -40.77 -9.20 -5.36
CA THR A 144 -41.18 -10.45 -4.72
C THR A 144 -42.48 -10.99 -5.33
N THR A 145 -42.78 -12.25 -5.09
CA THR A 145 -44.16 -12.73 -5.15
C THR A 145 -45.04 -11.91 -4.20
N ARG A 146 -46.35 -11.95 -4.42
CA ARG A 146 -47.32 -11.24 -3.59
C ARG A 146 -47.26 -11.79 -2.16
N GLN A 147 -46.86 -10.95 -1.22
CA GLN A 147 -46.73 -11.32 0.19
C GLN A 147 -48.12 -11.47 0.81
N GLN A 148 -48.41 -12.67 1.33
CA GLN A 148 -49.79 -13.08 1.70
C GLN A 148 -50.43 -12.13 2.73
N SER A 149 -49.67 -11.71 3.76
CA SER A 149 -50.17 -10.83 4.83
C SER A 149 -50.46 -9.40 4.41
N LEU A 150 -49.74 -8.91 3.41
CA LEU A 150 -49.78 -7.53 2.96
C LEU A 150 -50.61 -7.36 1.70
N ASN A 151 -50.90 -8.47 1.02
CA ASN A 151 -51.47 -8.47 -0.32
C ASN A 151 -50.73 -7.49 -1.25
N LYS A 152 -49.38 -7.44 -1.15
CA LYS A 152 -48.55 -6.51 -1.91
C LYS A 152 -47.27 -7.16 -2.41
N LEU A 153 -46.76 -6.60 -3.50
CA LEU A 153 -45.44 -6.89 -4.03
C LEU A 153 -44.42 -6.01 -3.30
N VAL A 154 -43.28 -6.58 -2.91
CA VAL A 154 -42.19 -5.83 -2.29
C VAL A 154 -41.12 -5.61 -3.34
N TYR A 155 -40.69 -4.36 -3.50
CA TYR A 155 -39.62 -3.98 -4.41
C TYR A 155 -38.32 -3.84 -3.64
N ILE A 156 -37.28 -4.56 -4.06
CA ILE A 156 -35.96 -4.57 -3.42
C ILE A 156 -34.91 -4.18 -4.48
N PRO A 157 -34.58 -2.89 -4.65
CA PRO A 157 -33.62 -2.45 -5.66
C PRO A 157 -32.24 -3.07 -5.45
N ARG A 158 -31.66 -3.60 -6.53
CA ARG A 158 -30.27 -4.07 -6.58
C ARG A 158 -29.56 -3.35 -7.71
N SER A 159 -28.30 -2.96 -7.50
CA SER A 159 -27.47 -2.37 -8.57
C SER A 159 -26.79 -3.47 -9.37
N MET A 160 -26.82 -3.37 -10.70
CA MET A 160 -26.03 -4.19 -11.62
C MET A 160 -24.79 -3.41 -12.06
N GLY A 161 -23.65 -4.08 -12.13
CA GLY A 161 -22.38 -3.49 -12.56
C GLY A 161 -21.30 -3.56 -11.48
N LEU A 162 -20.08 -3.16 -11.84
CA LEU A 162 -18.94 -3.28 -10.94
C LEU A 162 -19.20 -2.57 -9.62
N GLY A 163 -18.97 -3.25 -8.50
CA GLY A 163 -19.28 -2.81 -7.14
C GLY A 163 -20.70 -3.15 -6.65
N GLY A 164 -21.57 -3.59 -7.55
CA GLY A 164 -22.94 -4.04 -7.27
C GLY A 164 -23.71 -3.06 -6.38
N THR A 165 -24.42 -3.59 -5.39
CA THR A 165 -25.32 -2.80 -4.52
C THR A 165 -24.60 -1.84 -3.58
N SER A 166 -23.28 -1.99 -3.34
CA SER A 166 -22.51 -0.99 -2.59
C SER A 166 -22.44 0.39 -3.29
N ARG A 167 -22.89 0.49 -4.54
CA ARG A 167 -22.99 1.77 -5.27
C ARG A 167 -24.24 2.56 -4.97
N ILE A 168 -25.25 1.95 -4.35
CA ILE A 168 -26.59 2.54 -4.15
C ILE A 168 -27.11 2.38 -2.71
N TYR A 169 -26.35 1.72 -1.83
CA TYR A 169 -26.72 1.47 -0.42
C TYR A 169 -26.65 2.72 0.49
N GLY A 170 -27.02 2.62 1.76
CA GLY A 170 -26.93 3.75 2.71
C GLY A 170 -25.53 4.10 3.25
N MET A 171 -24.46 3.43 2.78
CA MET A 171 -23.06 3.62 3.25
C MET A 171 -22.78 3.30 4.71
N ILE A 172 -23.80 2.89 5.47
CA ILE A 172 -23.70 2.61 6.90
C ILE A 172 -22.65 1.51 7.12
N ASN A 173 -21.62 1.83 7.89
CA ASN A 173 -20.63 0.89 8.39
C ASN A 173 -21.11 0.40 9.76
N ALA A 174 -21.81 -0.72 9.77
CA ALA A 174 -22.26 -1.34 11.01
C ALA A 174 -21.82 -2.80 11.10
N ARG A 175 -21.19 -3.17 12.21
CA ARG A 175 -20.72 -4.53 12.49
C ARG A 175 -21.78 -5.32 13.26
N ALA A 176 -21.84 -6.64 13.02
CA ALA A 176 -22.69 -7.55 13.79
C ALA A 176 -22.20 -7.65 15.24
N SER A 177 -23.10 -7.90 16.19
CA SER A 177 -22.75 -8.03 17.60
C SER A 177 -22.02 -9.36 17.84
N PRO A 178 -21.14 -9.42 18.85
CA PRO A 178 -20.47 -10.65 19.23
C PRO A 178 -21.43 -11.82 19.54
N ASP A 179 -22.51 -11.53 20.25
CA ASP A 179 -23.50 -12.54 20.61
C ASP A 179 -24.29 -13.05 19.40
N MET A 180 -24.55 -12.21 18.39
CA MET A 180 -25.15 -12.66 17.13
C MET A 180 -24.21 -13.59 16.35
N LEU A 181 -22.93 -13.23 16.24
CA LEU A 181 -21.94 -14.04 15.53
C LEU A 181 -21.57 -15.34 16.28
N LYS A 182 -21.84 -15.43 17.57
CA LYS A 182 -21.67 -16.66 18.34
C LYS A 182 -22.56 -17.80 17.85
N GLU A 183 -23.72 -17.46 17.29
CA GLU A 183 -24.67 -18.42 16.69
C GLU A 183 -24.22 -18.91 15.30
N TRP A 184 -23.20 -18.28 14.70
CA TRP A 184 -22.62 -18.74 13.44
C TRP A 184 -21.66 -19.92 13.68
N PRO A 185 -21.42 -20.77 12.65
CA PRO A 185 -20.50 -21.89 12.79
C PRO A 185 -19.10 -21.49 13.27
N GLU A 186 -18.40 -22.42 13.91
CA GLU A 186 -17.01 -22.24 14.37
C GLU A 186 -16.10 -21.68 13.26
N GLY A 187 -15.30 -20.66 13.62
CA GLY A 187 -14.43 -19.92 12.72
C GLY A 187 -15.06 -18.64 12.14
N TRP A 188 -16.29 -18.32 12.53
CA TRP A 188 -17.05 -17.14 12.10
C TRP A 188 -17.53 -16.27 13.26
N GLN A 189 -16.94 -16.44 14.44
CA GLN A 189 -17.22 -15.62 15.62
C GLN A 189 -16.57 -14.23 15.50
N TYR A 190 -16.97 -13.30 16.36
CA TYR A 190 -16.51 -11.90 16.32
C TYR A 190 -14.99 -11.76 16.39
N GLU A 191 -14.31 -12.58 17.20
CA GLU A 191 -12.84 -12.60 17.30
C GLU A 191 -12.16 -12.97 15.98
N HIS A 192 -12.81 -13.76 15.13
CA HIS A 192 -12.32 -14.10 13.80
C HIS A 192 -12.61 -12.97 12.81
N PHE A 193 -13.73 -12.27 12.96
CA PHE A 193 -14.11 -11.14 12.10
C PHE A 193 -13.37 -9.84 12.41
N LEU A 194 -13.08 -9.54 13.68
CA LEU A 194 -12.49 -8.27 14.12
C LEU A 194 -11.21 -7.90 13.36
N PRO A 195 -10.23 -8.81 13.14
CA PRO A 195 -9.07 -8.50 12.30
C PRO A 195 -9.43 -8.09 10.87
N TYR A 196 -10.50 -8.64 10.30
CA TYR A 196 -10.96 -8.34 8.94
C TYR A 196 -11.84 -7.11 8.87
N TYR A 197 -12.61 -6.82 9.93
CA TYR A 197 -13.26 -5.52 10.11
C TYR A 197 -12.23 -4.40 10.18
N LYS A 198 -11.08 -4.61 10.82
CA LYS A 198 -9.97 -3.65 10.83
C LYS A 198 -9.26 -3.61 9.47
N LYS A 199 -9.05 -4.75 8.81
CA LYS A 199 -8.36 -4.82 7.52
C LYS A 199 -9.10 -4.08 6.40
N LEU A 200 -10.43 -4.06 6.43
CA LEU A 200 -11.24 -3.43 5.37
C LEU A 200 -11.22 -1.89 5.45
N GLU A 201 -11.06 -1.31 6.64
CA GLU A 201 -11.32 0.12 6.86
C GLU A 201 -10.06 0.97 7.03
N ASP A 202 -10.14 2.21 6.53
CA ASP A 202 -9.27 3.32 6.87
C ASP A 202 -10.09 4.32 7.68
N HIS A 203 -10.11 4.09 9.00
CA HIS A 203 -10.98 4.81 9.92
C HIS A 203 -10.32 6.08 10.44
N TYR A 204 -11.07 7.18 10.37
CA TYR A 204 -10.64 8.47 10.87
C TYR A 204 -11.02 8.65 12.35
N CYS A 205 -10.18 8.14 13.25
CA CYS A 205 -10.31 8.37 14.69
C CYS A 205 -9.83 9.79 15.07
N HIS A 206 -10.65 10.81 14.80
CA HIS A 206 -10.30 12.18 15.20
C HIS A 206 -10.57 12.40 16.70
N HIS A 207 -9.55 12.23 17.53
CA HIS A 207 -9.62 12.33 19.00
C HIS A 207 -10.31 13.61 19.50
N MET A 208 -10.20 14.75 18.80
CA MET A 208 -10.81 16.02 19.23
C MET A 208 -12.29 16.17 18.87
N LEU A 209 -12.84 15.32 18.00
CA LEU A 209 -14.25 15.40 17.55
C LEU A 209 -15.08 14.20 18.01
N THR A 210 -14.45 13.03 18.11
CA THR A 210 -15.13 11.78 18.50
C THR A 210 -14.83 11.38 19.94
N ASN A 211 -13.86 11.96 20.67
CA ASN A 211 -13.46 11.49 22.01
C ASN A 211 -13.10 9.99 22.09
N ILE A 212 -12.84 9.31 20.97
CA ILE A 212 -12.35 7.93 20.95
C ILE A 212 -10.88 7.97 21.38
N SER A 213 -10.49 7.15 22.35
CA SER A 213 -9.09 7.10 22.79
C SER A 213 -8.19 6.49 21.70
N THR A 214 -6.89 6.76 21.74
CA THR A 214 -5.93 6.13 20.81
C THR A 214 -5.92 4.61 20.97
N GLU A 215 -6.02 4.13 22.21
CA GLU A 215 -6.04 2.70 22.53
C GLU A 215 -7.29 2.02 21.98
N ASP A 216 -8.48 2.58 22.20
CA ASP A 216 -9.73 2.03 21.67
C ASP A 216 -9.75 2.03 20.14
N CYS A 217 -9.28 3.12 19.54
CA CYS A 217 -9.15 3.20 18.09
C CYS A 217 -8.23 2.09 17.55
N GLU A 218 -7.06 1.86 18.16
CA GLU A 218 -6.15 0.80 17.73
C GLU A 218 -6.66 -0.60 18.02
N LEU A 219 -7.49 -0.76 19.05
CA LEU A 219 -8.11 -2.03 19.41
C LEU A 219 -9.19 -2.42 18.39
N TYR A 220 -10.10 -1.51 18.05
CA TYR A 220 -11.29 -1.82 17.27
C TYR A 220 -11.24 -1.38 15.81
N HIS A 221 -10.33 -0.47 15.43
CA HIS A 221 -10.35 0.14 14.11
C HIS A 221 -9.09 -0.07 13.27
N GLY A 222 -9.31 -0.06 11.96
CA GLY A 222 -8.28 -0.15 10.93
C GLY A 222 -7.76 1.21 10.51
N LYS A 223 -6.46 1.29 10.21
CA LYS A 223 -5.82 2.44 9.54
C LYS A 223 -5.17 1.87 8.28
N SER A 224 -5.47 2.41 7.10
CA SER A 224 -4.97 1.95 5.78
C SER A 224 -5.78 0.85 5.05
N GLY A 225 -6.99 0.51 5.49
CA GLY A 225 -7.88 -0.34 4.71
C GLY A 225 -8.39 0.34 3.42
N PRO A 226 -8.87 -0.43 2.44
CA PRO A 226 -9.35 0.13 1.15
C PRO A 226 -10.63 0.98 1.26
N MET A 227 -11.39 0.85 2.34
CA MET A 227 -12.65 1.57 2.55
C MET A 227 -12.46 2.69 3.57
N GLN A 228 -12.53 3.95 3.14
CA GLN A 228 -12.41 5.07 4.08
C GLN A 228 -13.67 5.20 4.93
N VAL A 229 -13.49 5.35 6.24
CA VAL A 229 -14.57 5.57 7.20
C VAL A 229 -14.33 6.92 7.88
N ASN A 230 -15.28 7.84 7.77
CA ASN A 230 -15.11 9.20 8.30
C ASN A 230 -16.11 9.51 9.42
N SER A 231 -15.66 10.25 10.45
CA SER A 231 -16.53 10.94 11.40
C SER A 231 -17.10 12.22 10.77
N LEU A 232 -18.42 12.36 10.80
CA LEU A 232 -19.17 13.34 10.04
C LEU A 232 -19.03 14.77 10.57
N ASP A 233 -17.96 15.47 10.20
CA ASP A 233 -17.63 16.80 10.74
C ASP A 233 -18.65 17.90 10.36
N SER A 234 -19.34 17.78 9.21
CA SER A 234 -20.31 18.79 8.76
C SER A 234 -21.75 18.60 9.25
N LEU A 235 -22.09 17.44 9.83
CA LEU A 235 -23.47 17.11 10.27
C LEU A 235 -23.80 17.55 11.71
N LEU A 236 -22.80 18.06 12.44
CA LEU A 236 -22.96 18.56 13.81
C LEU A 236 -23.81 19.84 13.90
N PHE A 237 -24.18 20.46 12.78
CA PHE A 237 -24.66 21.85 12.73
C PHE A 237 -26.14 22.03 12.40
N HIS A 238 -26.98 20.97 12.44
CA HIS A 238 -28.41 21.07 12.09
C HIS A 238 -29.36 20.77 13.26
N ASN A 239 -30.41 21.58 13.42
CA ASN A 239 -31.28 21.60 14.61
C ASN A 239 -32.01 20.27 14.87
N VAL A 240 -32.57 19.59 13.86
CA VAL A 240 -33.23 18.28 14.07
C VAL A 240 -32.21 17.22 14.50
N SER A 241 -31.03 17.20 13.87
CA SER A 241 -29.95 16.28 14.24
C SER A 241 -29.36 16.60 15.63
N GLN A 242 -29.34 17.86 16.05
CA GLN A 242 -28.96 18.25 17.40
C GLN A 242 -30.02 17.83 18.42
N ALA A 243 -31.30 18.05 18.13
CA ALA A 243 -32.38 17.65 19.03
C ALA A 243 -32.48 16.12 19.19
N PHE A 244 -32.19 15.34 18.15
CA PHE A 244 -32.07 13.88 18.27
C PHE A 244 -30.93 13.43 19.18
N ARG A 245 -29.87 14.24 19.29
CA ARG A 245 -28.77 13.93 20.20
C ARG A 245 -29.22 13.93 21.66
N GLU A 246 -30.18 14.76 22.02
CA GLU A 246 -30.79 14.77 23.37
C GLU A 246 -31.35 13.38 23.72
N ILE A 247 -32.06 12.74 22.79
CA ILE A 247 -32.59 11.38 22.97
C ILE A 247 -31.45 10.40 23.26
N CYS A 248 -30.34 10.52 22.51
CA CYS A 248 -29.18 9.67 22.72
C CYS A 248 -28.54 9.86 24.10
N TYR A 249 -28.64 11.03 24.74
CA TYR A 249 -28.03 11.27 26.05
C TYR A 249 -28.81 10.70 27.23
N ASP A 250 -30.06 10.25 27.05
CA ASP A 250 -30.84 9.66 28.13
C ASP A 250 -30.26 8.30 28.55
N THR A 251 -29.67 8.26 29.75
CA THR A 251 -29.06 7.07 30.33
C THR A 251 -30.08 6.10 30.94
N ASN A 252 -31.35 6.50 31.05
CA ASN A 252 -32.41 5.60 31.53
C ASN A 252 -33.01 4.75 30.41
N GLN A 253 -32.54 4.92 29.17
CA GLN A 253 -33.04 4.19 28.01
C GLN A 253 -32.21 2.94 27.69
N PRO A 254 -32.75 2.01 26.87
CA PRO A 254 -32.06 0.77 26.53
C PRO A 254 -30.67 0.90 25.87
N TRP A 255 -30.36 2.03 25.24
CA TRP A 255 -29.04 2.34 24.65
C TRP A 255 -28.03 2.91 25.65
N ASN A 256 -28.46 3.24 26.87
CA ASN A 256 -27.61 3.71 27.97
C ASN A 256 -26.68 4.88 27.58
N GLY A 257 -27.26 5.97 27.07
CA GLY A 257 -26.51 7.16 26.69
C GLY A 257 -25.79 7.11 25.33
N TYR A 258 -25.22 8.24 24.95
CA TYR A 258 -24.64 8.46 23.61
C TYR A 258 -23.31 7.72 23.46
N SER A 259 -23.13 7.00 22.34
CA SER A 259 -21.85 6.38 21.97
C SER A 259 -21.15 7.20 20.90
N THR A 260 -19.90 7.57 21.18
CA THR A 260 -19.04 8.25 20.22
C THR A 260 -18.45 7.30 19.18
N ASP A 261 -18.26 6.06 19.57
CA ASP A 261 -17.81 4.97 18.72
C ASP A 261 -18.94 3.95 18.59
N TYR A 262 -19.43 3.77 17.37
CA TYR A 262 -20.49 2.82 17.09
C TYR A 262 -19.95 1.38 16.97
N ASN A 263 -18.72 1.22 16.47
CA ASN A 263 -18.12 -0.07 16.13
C ASN A 263 -16.98 -0.47 17.08
N GLY A 264 -16.82 0.26 18.19
CA GLY A 264 -15.85 0.06 19.26
C GLY A 264 -16.15 -1.16 20.13
N ASP A 265 -16.23 -0.98 21.45
CA ASP A 265 -16.43 -2.07 22.40
C ASP A 265 -17.86 -2.64 22.39
N LEU A 266 -18.16 -3.46 21.38
CA LEU A 266 -19.44 -4.15 21.23
C LEU A 266 -19.64 -5.29 22.24
N ILE A 267 -18.61 -5.67 23.01
CA ILE A 267 -18.72 -6.72 24.03
C ILE A 267 -19.32 -6.10 25.31
N ASN A 268 -18.75 -4.98 25.77
CA ASN A 268 -19.21 -4.33 27.00
C ASN A 268 -20.27 -3.27 26.73
N ARG A 269 -20.40 -2.79 25.48
CA ARG A 269 -21.39 -1.79 25.07
C ARG A 269 -22.12 -2.22 23.78
N PRO A 270 -22.96 -3.27 23.85
CA PRO A 270 -23.64 -3.83 22.68
C PRO A 270 -24.77 -2.95 22.14
N HIS A 271 -25.33 -2.05 22.96
CA HIS A 271 -26.37 -1.11 22.54
C HIS A 271 -25.79 0.28 22.41
N SER A 272 -26.26 1.03 21.42
CA SER A 272 -25.69 2.33 21.10
C SER A 272 -26.74 3.28 20.53
N CYS A 273 -26.62 4.54 20.90
CA CYS A 273 -27.24 5.65 20.19
C CYS A 273 -26.09 6.55 19.74
N SER A 274 -25.84 6.60 18.44
CA SER A 274 -24.67 7.28 17.89
C SER A 274 -25.00 7.93 16.56
N MET A 275 -24.11 8.81 16.10
CA MET A 275 -24.04 9.06 14.68
C MET A 275 -23.51 7.79 14.01
N PHE A 276 -24.06 7.39 12.88
CA PHE A 276 -23.52 6.22 12.19
C PHE A 276 -22.20 6.58 11.49
N GLU A 277 -21.37 5.56 11.33
CA GLU A 277 -20.18 5.62 10.51
C GLU A 277 -20.53 5.37 9.03
N GLN A 278 -19.85 6.03 8.11
CA GLN A 278 -20.07 5.86 6.68
C GLN A 278 -18.81 5.47 5.92
N PHE A 279 -18.97 4.53 5.00
CA PHE A 279 -18.01 4.31 3.93
C PHE A 279 -18.06 5.46 2.92
N LYS A 280 -16.99 6.25 2.92
CA LYS A 280 -16.80 7.37 1.99
C LYS A 280 -15.59 7.14 1.11
N TYR A 281 -15.44 7.98 0.11
CA TYR A 281 -14.30 8.01 -0.77
C TYR A 281 -13.96 9.45 -1.12
N ARG A 282 -12.68 9.80 -1.04
CA ARG A 282 -12.17 11.10 -1.48
C ARG A 282 -11.13 10.91 -2.58
N PRO A 283 -11.45 11.23 -3.84
CA PRO A 283 -10.48 11.24 -4.92
C PRO A 283 -9.32 12.20 -4.62
N SER A 284 -8.10 11.79 -5.00
CA SER A 284 -6.91 12.65 -4.88
C SER A 284 -7.10 13.96 -5.64
N GLY A 285 -6.66 15.07 -5.05
CA GLY A 285 -6.80 16.41 -5.64
C GLY A 285 -8.18 17.03 -5.52
N THR A 286 -9.14 16.41 -4.82
CA THR A 286 -10.48 16.98 -4.58
C THR A 286 -10.71 17.28 -3.09
N SER A 287 -11.50 18.32 -2.81
CA SER A 287 -12.00 18.63 -1.45
C SER A 287 -13.31 17.90 -1.11
N SER A 288 -13.99 17.36 -2.13
CA SER A 288 -15.32 16.74 -1.99
C SER A 288 -15.23 15.29 -1.55
N TRP A 289 -16.15 14.91 -0.66
CA TRP A 289 -16.39 13.52 -0.28
C TRP A 289 -17.44 12.89 -1.17
N PHE A 290 -17.25 11.63 -1.50
CA PHE A 290 -18.14 10.82 -2.31
C PHE A 290 -18.50 9.54 -1.58
N ARG A 291 -19.49 8.82 -2.12
CA ARG A 291 -19.85 7.47 -1.68
C ARG A 291 -18.68 6.50 -1.79
N GLY A 292 -18.36 5.82 -0.68
CA GLY A 292 -17.45 4.68 -0.67
C GLY A 292 -18.17 3.40 -1.08
N SER A 293 -17.64 2.69 -2.07
CA SER A 293 -18.16 1.42 -2.58
C SER A 293 -17.02 0.41 -2.79
N SER A 294 -17.36 -0.86 -2.97
CA SER A 294 -16.37 -1.90 -3.27
C SER A 294 -15.64 -1.64 -4.58
N LYS A 295 -16.27 -0.96 -5.54
CA LYS A 295 -15.60 -0.49 -6.76
C LYS A 295 -14.53 0.55 -6.46
N THR A 296 -14.84 1.57 -5.66
CA THR A 296 -13.89 2.65 -5.36
C THR A 296 -12.77 2.20 -4.42
N GLY A 297 -13.04 1.26 -3.51
CA GLY A 297 -12.04 0.74 -2.57
C GLY A 297 -11.20 -0.42 -3.10
N TYR A 298 -11.82 -1.41 -3.77
CA TYR A 298 -11.14 -2.65 -4.16
C TYR A 298 -10.81 -2.77 -5.64
N LEU A 299 -11.50 -2.03 -6.52
CA LEU A 299 -11.26 -2.04 -7.97
C LEU A 299 -10.65 -0.71 -8.44
N THR A 300 -9.63 -0.25 -7.72
CA THR A 300 -8.88 0.95 -8.09
C THR A 300 -8.20 0.79 -9.44
N THR A 301 -7.83 1.91 -10.06
CA THR A 301 -7.09 1.91 -11.34
C THR A 301 -5.86 1.00 -11.30
N GLU A 302 -5.14 0.95 -10.18
CA GLU A 302 -3.95 0.11 -10.03
C GLU A 302 -4.27 -1.38 -9.89
N VAL A 303 -5.39 -1.72 -9.23
CA VAL A 303 -5.87 -3.11 -9.18
C VAL A 303 -6.29 -3.58 -10.58
N LEU A 304 -7.04 -2.75 -11.31
CA LEU A 304 -7.53 -3.10 -12.65
C LEU A 304 -6.41 -3.26 -13.68
N LYS A 305 -5.23 -2.65 -13.48
CA LYS A 305 -4.05 -2.80 -14.34
C LYS A 305 -3.29 -4.11 -14.14
N ARG A 306 -3.59 -4.91 -13.11
CA ARG A 306 -2.85 -6.14 -12.79
C ARG A 306 -2.96 -7.16 -13.94
N PRO A 307 -1.84 -7.69 -14.47
CA PRO A 307 -1.86 -8.57 -15.66
C PRO A 307 -2.45 -9.97 -15.41
N ASN A 308 -2.65 -10.34 -14.15
CA ASN A 308 -3.24 -11.60 -13.70
C ASN A 308 -4.73 -11.46 -13.30
N LEU A 309 -5.33 -10.28 -13.41
CA LEU A 309 -6.74 -10.04 -13.16
C LEU A 309 -7.49 -9.73 -14.46
N SER A 310 -8.56 -10.47 -14.73
CA SER A 310 -9.51 -10.18 -15.81
C SER A 310 -10.85 -9.77 -15.22
N ILE A 311 -11.43 -8.66 -15.68
CA ILE A 311 -12.79 -8.24 -15.33
C ILE A 311 -13.61 -8.22 -16.61
N VAL A 312 -14.64 -9.05 -16.65
CA VAL A 312 -15.60 -9.12 -17.76
C VAL A 312 -16.92 -8.53 -17.27
N VAL A 313 -17.43 -7.54 -18.00
CA VAL A 313 -18.69 -6.83 -17.68
C VAL A 313 -19.74 -7.14 -18.75
N ASP A 314 -20.97 -6.68 -18.52
CA ASP A 314 -22.11 -6.88 -19.44
C ASP A 314 -22.28 -8.36 -19.80
N SER A 315 -22.01 -9.24 -18.83
CA SER A 315 -21.85 -10.68 -19.05
C SER A 315 -22.57 -11.48 -17.97
N THR A 316 -23.58 -12.24 -18.37
CA THR A 316 -24.38 -13.05 -17.44
C THR A 316 -23.85 -14.47 -17.42
N VAL A 317 -23.35 -14.93 -16.27
CA VAL A 317 -23.05 -16.36 -16.08
C VAL A 317 -24.35 -17.15 -16.14
N THR A 318 -24.44 -18.08 -17.09
CA THR A 318 -25.67 -18.85 -17.35
C THR A 318 -25.67 -20.18 -16.64
N ARG A 319 -24.50 -20.76 -16.38
CA ARG A 319 -24.37 -22.08 -15.76
C ARG A 319 -22.98 -22.30 -15.19
N ILE A 320 -22.90 -23.10 -14.13
CA ILE A 320 -21.65 -23.70 -13.65
C ILE A 320 -21.43 -25.03 -14.38
N ILE A 321 -20.19 -25.29 -14.78
CA ILE A 321 -19.80 -26.52 -15.49
C ILE A 321 -19.18 -27.47 -14.48
N PHE A 322 -19.64 -28.72 -14.47
CA PHE A 322 -19.16 -29.78 -13.58
C PHE A 322 -18.56 -30.94 -14.38
N ASP A 323 -17.66 -31.68 -13.73
CA ASP A 323 -17.29 -33.02 -14.17
C ASP A 323 -18.22 -34.09 -13.56
N ASP A 324 -17.97 -35.35 -13.89
CA ASP A 324 -18.76 -36.51 -13.45
C ASP A 324 -18.71 -36.74 -11.91
N THR A 325 -17.82 -36.05 -11.19
CA THR A 325 -17.67 -36.11 -9.73
C THR A 325 -18.33 -34.94 -9.01
N ALA A 326 -19.10 -34.11 -9.74
CA ALA A 326 -19.68 -32.86 -9.25
C ALA A 326 -18.61 -31.87 -8.75
N ARG A 327 -17.40 -31.90 -9.34
CA ARG A 327 -16.40 -30.84 -9.17
C ARG A 327 -16.70 -29.70 -10.14
N ALA A 328 -16.78 -28.47 -9.64
CA ALA A 328 -16.90 -27.31 -10.51
C ALA A 328 -15.58 -27.07 -11.26
N ILE A 329 -15.62 -27.16 -12.57
CA ILE A 329 -14.46 -27.04 -13.48
C ILE A 329 -14.48 -25.75 -14.30
N GLY A 330 -15.56 -24.96 -14.22
CA GLY A 330 -15.69 -23.76 -15.01
C GLY A 330 -17.08 -23.14 -14.98
N VAL A 331 -17.29 -22.14 -15.82
CA VAL A 331 -18.61 -21.52 -16.04
C VAL A 331 -18.87 -21.28 -17.53
N GLU A 332 -20.14 -21.29 -17.89
CA GLU A 332 -20.67 -20.79 -19.14
C GLU A 332 -21.28 -19.41 -18.89
N TYR A 333 -21.00 -18.44 -19.76
CA TYR A 333 -21.58 -17.11 -19.66
C TYR A 333 -21.94 -16.55 -21.02
N TYR A 334 -23.01 -15.75 -21.04
CA TYR A 334 -23.44 -14.98 -22.20
C TYR A 334 -22.80 -13.60 -22.14
N ASP A 335 -21.98 -13.28 -23.13
CA ASP A 335 -21.34 -11.98 -23.31
C ASP A 335 -22.25 -11.09 -24.15
N THR A 336 -22.88 -10.09 -23.50
CA THR A 336 -23.82 -9.19 -24.17
C THR A 336 -23.12 -8.31 -25.20
N SER A 337 -21.84 -7.99 -25.00
CA SER A 337 -21.08 -7.14 -25.93
C SER A 337 -20.82 -7.81 -27.27
N SER A 338 -20.61 -9.13 -27.26
CA SER A 338 -20.36 -9.93 -28.46
C SER A 338 -21.55 -10.76 -28.92
N HIS A 339 -22.64 -10.81 -28.15
CA HIS A 339 -23.79 -11.70 -28.37
C HIS A 339 -23.40 -13.18 -28.50
N THR A 340 -22.38 -13.62 -27.76
CA THR A 340 -21.90 -14.99 -27.81
C THR A 340 -21.91 -15.67 -26.45
N VAL A 341 -22.10 -16.99 -26.44
CA VAL A 341 -21.89 -17.82 -25.26
C VAL A 341 -20.43 -18.25 -25.22
N LYS A 342 -19.77 -18.02 -24.09
CA LYS A 342 -18.38 -18.34 -23.83
C LYS A 342 -18.26 -19.31 -22.67
N ARG A 343 -17.25 -20.17 -22.72
CA ARG A 343 -16.91 -21.11 -21.65
C ARG A 343 -15.51 -20.86 -21.17
N ILE A 344 -15.35 -20.82 -19.85
CA ILE A 344 -14.05 -20.67 -19.19
C ILE A 344 -13.91 -21.70 -18.08
N THR A 345 -12.67 -22.07 -17.80
CA THR A 345 -12.30 -23.15 -16.88
C THR A 345 -11.61 -22.61 -15.64
N ALA A 346 -11.89 -23.23 -14.49
CA ALA A 346 -11.27 -22.96 -13.21
C ALA A 346 -10.34 -24.14 -12.83
N LEU A 347 -9.08 -23.83 -12.55
CA LEU A 347 -8.12 -24.83 -12.06
C LEU A 347 -8.31 -25.12 -10.58
N TYR A 348 -8.62 -24.10 -9.77
CA TYR A 348 -8.85 -24.26 -8.34
C TYR A 348 -10.34 -24.23 -8.04
N GLU A 349 -10.98 -23.06 -8.10
CA GLU A 349 -12.34 -22.90 -7.62
C GLU A 349 -13.17 -21.89 -8.42
N VAL A 350 -14.48 -22.17 -8.49
CA VAL A 350 -15.51 -21.21 -8.84
C VAL A 350 -16.10 -20.64 -7.55
N ILE A 351 -16.16 -19.32 -7.42
CA ILE A 351 -16.67 -18.63 -6.22
C ILE A 351 -17.84 -17.75 -6.62
N LEU A 352 -19.03 -18.07 -6.11
CA LEU A 352 -20.24 -17.30 -6.36
C LEU A 352 -20.32 -16.11 -5.40
N ALA A 353 -20.50 -14.93 -5.98
CA ALA A 353 -20.67 -13.65 -5.31
C ALA A 353 -21.77 -12.80 -5.97
N ALA A 354 -22.80 -13.46 -6.52
CA ALA A 354 -23.89 -12.85 -7.28
C ALA A 354 -25.00 -12.25 -6.37
N GLY A 355 -24.94 -12.51 -5.06
CA GLY A 355 -25.83 -11.96 -4.05
C GLY A 355 -27.04 -12.84 -3.73
N ALA A 356 -27.82 -12.41 -2.73
CA ALA A 356 -28.89 -13.19 -2.09
C ALA A 356 -29.99 -13.73 -3.03
N PHE A 357 -30.15 -13.20 -4.23
CA PHE A 357 -31.16 -13.70 -5.17
C PHE A 357 -30.53 -14.46 -6.35
N ALA A 358 -29.49 -13.90 -6.96
CA ALA A 358 -28.90 -14.48 -8.16
C ALA A 358 -28.05 -15.73 -7.87
N THR A 359 -27.42 -15.82 -6.69
CA THR A 359 -26.62 -16.98 -6.32
C THR A 359 -27.45 -18.28 -6.22
N PRO A 360 -28.54 -18.36 -5.42
CA PRO A 360 -29.37 -19.57 -5.38
C PRO A 360 -30.05 -19.87 -6.72
N HIS A 361 -30.43 -18.83 -7.48
CA HIS A 361 -30.98 -19.01 -8.83
C HIS A 361 -29.96 -19.68 -9.76
N LEU A 362 -28.71 -19.21 -9.78
CA LEU A 362 -27.64 -19.80 -10.59
C LEU A 362 -27.33 -21.24 -10.17
N LEU A 363 -27.33 -21.54 -8.86
CA LEU A 363 -27.14 -22.91 -8.37
C LEU A 363 -28.25 -23.84 -8.88
N GLN A 364 -29.51 -23.41 -8.80
CA GLN A 364 -30.65 -24.19 -9.26
C GLN A 364 -30.60 -24.48 -10.76
N VAL A 365 -30.38 -23.46 -11.62
CA VAL A 365 -30.25 -23.70 -13.08
C VAL A 365 -28.98 -24.45 -13.47
N SER A 366 -28.02 -24.57 -12.56
CA SER A 366 -26.81 -25.39 -12.71
C SER A 366 -26.95 -26.81 -12.15
N GLY A 367 -28.14 -27.20 -11.68
CA GLY A 367 -28.42 -28.56 -11.21
C GLY A 367 -28.15 -28.82 -9.73
N ILE A 368 -27.97 -27.78 -8.91
CA ILE A 368 -27.78 -27.90 -7.46
C ILE A 368 -29.01 -27.34 -6.75
N GLY A 369 -29.76 -28.20 -6.07
CA GLY A 369 -31.01 -27.79 -5.43
C GLY A 369 -31.86 -28.95 -4.96
N ASP A 370 -33.14 -28.66 -4.74
CA ASP A 370 -34.17 -29.65 -4.43
C ASP A 370 -34.49 -30.48 -5.68
N PRO A 371 -34.24 -31.81 -5.70
CA PRO A 371 -34.42 -32.64 -6.88
C PRO A 371 -35.82 -32.56 -7.49
N ASP A 372 -36.86 -32.47 -6.66
CA ASP A 372 -38.24 -32.39 -7.14
C ASP A 372 -38.47 -31.08 -7.89
N HIS A 373 -37.95 -29.97 -7.35
CA HIS A 373 -38.04 -28.68 -8.01
C HIS A 373 -37.21 -28.63 -9.30
N LEU A 374 -35.97 -29.14 -9.29
CA LEU A 374 -35.12 -29.17 -10.49
C LEU A 374 -35.78 -29.97 -11.64
N GLN A 375 -36.48 -31.05 -11.30
CA GLN A 375 -37.26 -31.81 -12.27
C GLN A 375 -38.39 -30.97 -12.87
N THR A 376 -39.11 -30.16 -12.06
CA THR A 376 -40.21 -29.30 -12.56
C THR A 376 -39.76 -28.26 -13.59
N ILE A 377 -38.49 -27.84 -13.53
CA ILE A 377 -37.91 -26.85 -14.45
C ILE A 377 -37.04 -27.48 -15.55
N ASN A 378 -37.02 -28.81 -15.67
CA ASN A 378 -36.19 -29.56 -16.62
C ASN A 378 -34.69 -29.27 -16.50
N VAL A 379 -34.16 -29.30 -15.27
CA VAL A 379 -32.71 -29.23 -15.00
C VAL A 379 -32.22 -30.56 -14.42
N SER A 380 -31.17 -31.11 -15.01
CA SER A 380 -30.53 -32.35 -14.52
C SER A 380 -29.88 -32.13 -13.16
N LEU A 381 -30.07 -33.08 -12.24
CA LEU A 381 -29.47 -33.05 -10.92
C LEU A 381 -27.95 -33.26 -10.99
N VAL A 382 -27.19 -32.32 -10.45
CA VAL A 382 -25.75 -32.44 -10.16
C VAL A 382 -25.54 -32.80 -8.69
N ALA A 383 -26.21 -32.08 -7.79
CA ALA A 383 -26.12 -32.33 -6.35
C ALA A 383 -27.46 -32.08 -5.65
N ASN A 384 -27.89 -33.04 -4.84
CA ASN A 384 -29.06 -32.88 -3.97
C ASN A 384 -28.70 -31.95 -2.80
N ASN A 385 -29.20 -30.73 -2.87
CA ASN A 385 -29.06 -29.73 -1.83
C ASN A 385 -30.37 -28.97 -1.70
N THR A 386 -31.32 -29.57 -0.97
CA THR A 386 -32.66 -29.00 -0.76
C THR A 386 -32.66 -27.67 -0.02
N HIS A 387 -31.52 -27.19 0.48
CA HIS A 387 -31.38 -25.92 1.18
C HIS A 387 -31.06 -24.73 0.26
N VAL A 388 -30.71 -24.96 -1.02
CA VAL A 388 -30.48 -23.88 -1.98
C VAL A 388 -31.76 -23.08 -2.19
N GLY A 389 -31.66 -21.77 -1.97
CA GLY A 389 -32.79 -20.83 -2.08
C GLY A 389 -33.70 -20.82 -0.86
N LYS A 390 -33.44 -21.59 0.21
CA LYS A 390 -34.24 -21.56 1.44
C LYS A 390 -33.67 -20.57 2.46
N TYR A 391 -34.44 -20.25 3.49
CA TYR A 391 -34.05 -19.38 4.61
C TYR A 391 -33.74 -17.94 4.21
N LEU A 392 -34.27 -17.46 3.08
CA LEU A 392 -34.13 -16.06 2.70
C LEU A 392 -34.66 -15.19 3.86
N ALA A 393 -33.78 -14.34 4.38
CA ALA A 393 -34.08 -13.44 5.47
C ALA A 393 -33.87 -12.00 5.01
N ASP A 394 -34.62 -11.07 5.58
CA ASP A 394 -34.47 -9.63 5.34
C ASP A 394 -34.86 -8.88 6.61
N HIS A 395 -34.35 -7.66 6.79
CA HIS A 395 -34.83 -6.79 7.85
C HIS A 395 -36.13 -6.12 7.41
N ILE A 396 -37.01 -5.90 8.39
CA ILE A 396 -38.31 -5.29 8.17
C ILE A 396 -38.28 -3.90 8.77
N SER A 397 -38.68 -2.90 7.98
CA SER A 397 -38.76 -1.51 8.43
C SER A 397 -40.20 -1.01 8.42
N LEU A 398 -40.56 -0.24 9.45
CA LEU A 398 -41.79 0.55 9.51
C LEU A 398 -41.47 2.05 9.63
N PRO A 399 -42.16 2.92 8.86
CA PRO A 399 -41.94 4.36 8.90
C PRO A 399 -42.67 5.02 10.07
N TYR A 400 -41.96 5.80 10.87
CA TYR A 400 -42.51 6.69 11.88
C TYR A 400 -42.38 8.14 11.37
N ILE A 401 -43.49 8.80 11.09
CA ILE A 401 -43.52 10.07 10.36
C ILE A 401 -44.08 11.17 11.25
N VAL A 402 -43.38 12.30 11.32
CA VAL A 402 -43.75 13.48 12.12
C VAL A 402 -43.77 14.74 11.27
N GLN A 403 -44.71 15.63 11.58
CA GLN A 403 -44.78 16.99 11.07
C GLN A 403 -43.88 17.88 11.93
N LEU A 404 -43.04 18.70 11.30
CA LEU A 404 -42.23 19.73 11.95
C LEU A 404 -42.98 21.08 11.92
N HIS A 405 -42.73 21.96 12.90
CA HIS A 405 -43.20 23.36 12.84
C HIS A 405 -42.60 24.08 11.61
N ASP A 406 -43.30 25.07 11.03
CA ASP A 406 -42.89 25.80 9.80
C ASP A 406 -41.39 26.16 9.87
N CYS A 407 -40.59 25.46 9.08
CA CYS A 407 -39.13 25.53 9.12
C CYS A 407 -38.65 26.69 8.24
N ASP A 408 -37.70 27.51 8.73
CA ASP A 408 -37.01 28.52 7.91
C ASP A 408 -36.43 27.88 6.64
N GLU A 409 -36.31 28.66 5.56
CA GLU A 409 -35.82 28.23 4.23
C GLU A 409 -34.47 27.48 4.26
N THR A 410 -33.71 27.59 5.34
CA THR A 410 -32.45 26.88 5.63
C THR A 410 -32.59 25.35 5.75
N PHE A 411 -33.80 24.81 5.95
CA PHE A 411 -34.05 23.37 5.92
C PHE A 411 -34.10 22.79 4.50
N ASN A 412 -34.22 23.60 3.44
CA ASN A 412 -34.25 23.07 2.07
C ASN A 412 -32.85 22.73 1.50
N ASP A 413 -31.76 23.20 2.13
CA ASP A 413 -30.38 22.95 1.70
C ASP A 413 -29.78 21.62 2.25
N MET A 414 -30.62 20.76 2.84
CA MET A 414 -30.19 19.52 3.49
C MET A 414 -29.75 18.46 2.48
N ASN A 415 -28.45 18.43 2.17
CA ASN A 415 -27.77 17.32 1.49
C ASN A 415 -27.29 16.22 2.46
N GLY A 416 -27.93 16.07 3.64
CA GLY A 416 -27.50 15.13 4.69
C GLY A 416 -28.58 14.31 5.44
N PRO A 417 -29.51 13.60 4.77
CA PRO A 417 -30.65 12.91 5.38
C PRO A 417 -30.42 11.57 6.11
N PHE A 418 -29.23 11.31 6.61
CA PHE A 418 -29.00 10.27 7.61
C PHE A 418 -28.04 10.93 8.59
N SER A 419 -28.37 11.03 9.87
CA SER A 419 -27.41 11.54 10.86
C SER A 419 -27.25 10.64 12.09
N TRP A 420 -28.30 9.91 12.47
CA TRP A 420 -28.34 9.14 13.71
C TRP A 420 -28.80 7.70 13.51
N LEU A 421 -28.23 6.83 14.34
CA LEU A 421 -28.53 5.42 14.44
C LEU A 421 -28.72 5.06 15.91
N VAL A 422 -29.89 4.49 16.22
CA VAL A 422 -30.20 3.99 17.55
C VAL A 422 -30.39 2.48 17.47
N GLN A 423 -29.69 1.74 18.30
CA GLN A 423 -29.82 0.30 18.39
C GLN A 423 -29.90 -0.17 19.83
N PHE A 424 -30.83 -1.08 20.08
CA PHE A 424 -31.05 -1.62 21.40
C PHE A 424 -31.77 -2.96 21.32
N ASN A 425 -31.70 -3.69 22.44
CA ASN A 425 -32.52 -4.87 22.70
C ASN A 425 -33.83 -4.44 23.38
N SER A 426 -34.96 -4.88 22.84
CA SER A 426 -36.28 -4.59 23.39
C SER A 426 -36.58 -5.30 24.72
N GLY A 427 -35.87 -6.38 25.04
CA GLY A 427 -36.16 -7.26 26.17
C GLY A 427 -37.44 -8.09 25.99
N VAL A 428 -38.22 -7.87 24.94
CA VAL A 428 -39.47 -8.59 24.64
C VAL A 428 -39.16 -10.04 24.25
N ARG A 429 -38.04 -10.27 23.57
CA ARG A 429 -37.61 -11.58 23.10
C ARG A 429 -36.85 -12.32 24.22
N THR A 430 -37.60 -12.85 25.20
CA THR A 430 -37.05 -13.46 26.43
C THR A 430 -36.09 -14.64 26.21
N ASN A 431 -36.08 -15.23 25.01
CA ASN A 431 -35.25 -16.40 24.65
C ASN A 431 -34.00 -16.04 23.82
N GLN A 432 -33.78 -14.77 23.48
CA GLN A 432 -32.60 -14.32 22.73
C GLN A 432 -31.54 -13.74 23.67
N SER A 433 -30.27 -13.75 23.28
CA SER A 433 -29.21 -13.16 24.11
C SER A 433 -29.52 -11.70 24.43
N LYS A 434 -29.30 -11.30 25.69
CA LYS A 434 -29.58 -9.95 26.20
C LYS A 434 -28.79 -8.84 25.48
N ASN A 435 -27.71 -9.19 24.76
CA ASN A 435 -26.85 -8.25 24.05
C ASN A 435 -27.01 -8.28 22.52
N ILE A 436 -27.98 -9.04 21.98
CA ILE A 436 -28.34 -8.95 20.56
C ILE A 436 -29.25 -7.74 20.37
N ARG A 437 -28.98 -6.93 19.34
CA ARG A 437 -29.83 -5.79 18.98
C ARG A 437 -30.99 -6.28 18.13
N ASP A 438 -32.23 -6.04 18.55
CA ASP A 438 -33.41 -6.44 17.77
C ASP A 438 -34.12 -5.25 17.12
N ILE A 439 -33.84 -4.02 17.57
CA ILE A 439 -34.33 -2.78 16.96
C ILE A 439 -33.17 -1.92 16.49
N GLN A 440 -33.33 -1.35 15.30
CA GLN A 440 -32.49 -0.27 14.77
C GLN A 440 -33.39 0.86 14.26
N ILE A 441 -33.19 2.08 14.74
CA ILE A 441 -33.92 3.28 14.30
C ILE A 441 -32.99 4.15 13.48
N TYR A 442 -33.39 4.43 12.24
CA TYR A 442 -32.74 5.42 11.37
C TYR A 442 -33.50 6.73 11.41
N VAL A 443 -32.78 7.85 11.45
CA VAL A 443 -33.38 9.17 11.28
C VAL A 443 -33.16 9.64 9.84
N LEU A 444 -34.24 9.85 9.09
CA LEU A 444 -34.24 10.36 7.71
C LEU A 444 -34.75 11.81 7.67
N ASP A 445 -34.01 12.69 7.01
CA ASP A 445 -34.31 14.14 6.98
C ASP A 445 -35.26 14.57 5.83
N ALA A 446 -35.79 15.78 5.97
CA ALA A 446 -37.00 16.34 5.37
C ALA A 446 -36.83 17.15 4.06
N SER A 447 -35.81 16.91 3.22
CA SER A 447 -35.55 17.78 2.06
C SER A 447 -36.32 17.43 0.77
N ASP A 448 -36.87 18.49 0.16
CA ASP A 448 -37.29 18.70 -1.24
C ASP A 448 -38.05 17.62 -2.03
N GLY A 449 -38.76 16.69 -1.39
CA GLY A 449 -39.70 15.81 -2.12
C GLY A 449 -39.05 14.85 -3.13
N ARG A 450 -37.72 14.85 -3.28
CA ARG A 450 -36.95 13.80 -3.97
C ARG A 450 -36.84 12.53 -3.13
N PHE A 451 -37.09 12.60 -1.83
CA PHE A 451 -37.36 11.44 -0.98
C PHE A 451 -38.76 10.90 -1.27
N THR A 452 -38.84 10.08 -2.31
CA THR A 452 -40.05 9.42 -2.81
C THR A 452 -40.79 8.56 -1.77
N HIS A 453 -40.21 8.23 -0.60
CA HIS A 453 -40.90 7.40 0.39
C HIS A 453 -42.00 8.17 1.14
N ALA A 454 -41.73 9.35 1.70
CA ALA A 454 -42.74 10.09 2.47
C ALA A 454 -43.88 10.61 1.58
N SER A 455 -43.57 11.08 0.36
CA SER A 455 -44.59 11.48 -0.62
C SER A 455 -45.40 10.28 -1.13
N ARG A 456 -44.78 9.12 -1.35
CA ARG A 456 -45.49 7.85 -1.64
C ARG A 456 -46.42 7.45 -0.50
N PHE A 457 -45.94 7.43 0.75
CA PHE A 457 -46.80 7.10 1.90
C PHE A 457 -47.93 8.11 2.11
N CYS A 458 -47.67 9.41 1.97
CA CYS A 458 -48.70 10.44 2.07
C CYS A 458 -49.73 10.39 0.93
N SER A 459 -49.33 9.94 -0.28
CA SER A 459 -50.29 9.66 -1.37
C SER A 459 -51.14 8.41 -1.10
N GLU A 460 -50.59 7.38 -0.46
CA GLU A 460 -51.33 6.17 -0.04
C GLU A 460 -52.30 6.44 1.14
N ILE A 461 -51.99 7.40 2.02
CA ILE A 461 -52.82 7.76 3.19
C ILE A 461 -54.03 8.67 2.85
N LYS A 462 -54.19 9.09 1.58
CA LYS A 462 -55.09 10.17 1.10
C LYS A 462 -54.69 11.53 1.67
N ALA A 463 -54.37 12.46 0.76
CA ALA A 463 -53.68 13.73 0.99
C ALA A 463 -54.23 14.66 2.10
N ASP A 464 -55.48 14.49 2.54
CA ASP A 464 -56.11 15.37 3.53
C ASP A 464 -55.47 15.32 4.93
N ARG A 465 -54.76 14.23 5.29
CA ARG A 465 -54.10 14.12 6.60
C ARG A 465 -52.67 14.66 6.65
N CYS A 466 -51.96 14.67 5.51
CA CYS A 466 -50.54 15.07 5.51
C CYS A 466 -50.33 16.58 5.37
N GLY A 467 -51.35 17.39 5.04
CA GLY A 467 -51.26 18.85 5.04
C GLY A 467 -50.08 19.42 4.23
N VAL A 468 -49.56 18.69 3.25
CA VAL A 468 -48.27 18.97 2.59
C VAL A 468 -48.42 20.16 1.66
N SER A 469 -48.26 21.37 2.19
CA SER A 469 -48.23 22.60 1.39
C SER A 469 -46.81 23.12 1.13
N LYS A 470 -45.78 22.64 1.86
CA LYS A 470 -44.38 23.10 1.73
C LYS A 470 -43.34 21.97 1.93
N PRO A 471 -42.30 21.88 1.07
CA PRO A 471 -41.08 21.09 1.33
C PRO A 471 -40.41 21.49 2.66
N GLY A 472 -39.72 20.56 3.33
CA GLY A 472 -39.00 20.83 4.59
C GLY A 472 -39.80 20.66 5.87
N THR A 473 -41.06 20.22 5.80
CA THR A 473 -41.97 20.22 6.97
C THR A 473 -42.30 18.83 7.55
N ILE A 474 -41.71 17.74 7.03
CA ILE A 474 -41.98 16.36 7.48
C ILE A 474 -40.67 15.59 7.67
N ALA A 475 -40.45 15.00 8.86
CA ALA A 475 -39.34 14.08 9.11
C ALA A 475 -39.82 12.62 9.18
N THR A 476 -38.97 11.69 8.74
CA THR A 476 -39.26 10.24 8.77
C THR A 476 -38.18 9.51 9.55
N LEU A 477 -38.56 8.74 10.56
CA LEU A 477 -37.69 7.75 11.18
C LEU A 477 -38.08 6.37 10.65
N ARG A 478 -37.12 5.46 10.51
CA ARG A 478 -37.40 4.05 10.17
C ARG A 478 -37.09 3.16 11.36
N ILE A 479 -38.12 2.55 11.92
CA ILE A 479 -37.98 1.50 12.94
C ILE A 479 -37.74 0.20 12.19
N THR A 480 -36.57 -0.40 12.36
CA THR A 480 -36.15 -1.60 11.64
C THR A 480 -35.92 -2.74 12.61
N LEU A 481 -36.66 -3.82 12.42
CA LEU A 481 -36.45 -5.06 13.15
C LEU A 481 -35.25 -5.80 12.56
N GLN A 482 -34.23 -6.01 13.37
CA GLN A 482 -32.96 -6.62 12.98
C GLN A 482 -32.99 -8.14 13.14
N ASN A 483 -33.58 -8.63 14.24
CA ASN A 483 -33.71 -10.05 14.49
C ASN A 483 -35.18 -10.45 14.40
N THR A 484 -35.58 -10.97 13.24
CA THR A 484 -36.97 -11.36 12.99
C THR A 484 -37.13 -12.85 13.30
N ASP A 485 -38.10 -13.22 14.14
CA ASP A 485 -38.64 -14.60 14.13
C ASP A 485 -39.43 -14.85 12.82
N PHE A 486 -39.66 -13.76 12.10
CA PHE A 486 -40.50 -13.58 10.95
C PHE A 486 -39.70 -13.45 9.64
N SER A 487 -38.99 -14.49 9.24
CA SER A 487 -38.70 -14.77 7.81
C SER A 487 -37.87 -16.03 7.63
N SER A 488 -38.45 -17.02 6.96
CA SER A 488 -37.68 -18.05 6.26
C SER A 488 -38.29 -18.14 4.87
N GLY A 489 -37.93 -17.16 4.05
CA GLY A 489 -38.38 -17.04 2.67
C GLY A 489 -37.70 -18.02 1.73
N THR A 490 -38.06 -17.94 0.46
CA THR A 490 -37.49 -18.74 -0.61
C THR A 490 -37.12 -17.95 -1.86
N VAL A 491 -36.13 -18.45 -2.60
CA VAL A 491 -35.77 -18.03 -3.95
C VAL A 491 -35.79 -19.26 -4.85
N LYS A 492 -36.58 -19.22 -5.92
CA LYS A 492 -36.73 -20.34 -6.87
C LYS A 492 -36.55 -19.90 -8.31
N ALA A 493 -35.87 -20.71 -9.10
CA ALA A 493 -35.81 -20.59 -10.54
C ALA A 493 -37.18 -20.99 -11.10
N PRO A 494 -37.89 -20.14 -11.86
CA PRO A 494 -39.16 -20.54 -12.46
C PRO A 494 -38.97 -21.50 -13.65
N THR A 495 -37.82 -21.46 -14.30
CA THR A 495 -37.47 -22.24 -15.50
C THR A 495 -35.98 -22.64 -15.43
N ASN A 496 -35.49 -23.33 -16.46
CA ASN A 496 -34.06 -23.62 -16.61
C ASN A 496 -33.23 -22.45 -17.20
N SER A 497 -33.83 -21.27 -17.40
CA SER A 497 -33.16 -20.11 -17.98
C SER A 497 -32.76 -19.11 -16.90
N ILE A 498 -31.46 -18.76 -16.83
CA ILE A 498 -30.97 -17.71 -15.91
C ILE A 498 -31.58 -16.32 -16.21
N PHE A 499 -32.12 -16.13 -17.41
CA PHE A 499 -32.68 -14.85 -17.85
C PHE A 499 -34.13 -14.65 -17.36
N ASP A 500 -34.78 -15.73 -16.92
CA ASP A 500 -36.09 -15.63 -16.29
C ASP A 500 -35.91 -15.21 -14.83
N LYS A 501 -36.70 -14.24 -14.37
CA LYS A 501 -36.52 -13.68 -13.03
C LYS A 501 -36.87 -14.73 -11.97
N PRO A 502 -36.06 -14.87 -10.90
CA PRO A 502 -36.37 -15.82 -9.85
C PRO A 502 -37.67 -15.44 -9.12
N GLU A 503 -38.43 -16.44 -8.73
CA GLU A 503 -39.55 -16.29 -7.80
C GLU A 503 -38.96 -16.05 -6.40
N ILE A 504 -39.28 -14.90 -5.80
CA ILE A 504 -38.77 -14.51 -4.49
C ILE A 504 -39.95 -14.35 -3.55
N ASP A 505 -40.04 -15.22 -2.55
CA ASP A 505 -41.02 -15.10 -1.49
C ASP A 505 -40.33 -14.81 -0.16
N LEU A 506 -40.59 -13.64 0.45
CA LEU A 506 -40.05 -13.32 1.77
C LEU A 506 -40.78 -14.07 2.89
N ASN A 507 -41.90 -14.75 2.56
CA ASN A 507 -42.75 -15.46 3.49
C ASN A 507 -43.28 -14.55 4.61
N TRP A 508 -43.60 -13.29 4.25
CA TRP A 508 -44.23 -12.35 5.17
C TRP A 508 -45.74 -12.67 5.28
N THR A 509 -46.09 -13.63 6.15
CA THR A 509 -47.45 -14.20 6.33
C THR A 509 -48.21 -13.68 7.57
N LYS A 510 -47.56 -13.55 8.73
CA LYS A 510 -48.04 -12.82 9.93
C LYS A 510 -46.90 -12.65 10.95
N LEU A 511 -46.59 -11.41 11.39
CA LEU A 511 -45.60 -11.19 12.46
C LEU A 511 -45.91 -12.05 13.68
N SER A 512 -44.87 -12.56 14.33
CA SER A 512 -45.01 -13.16 15.66
C SER A 512 -45.48 -12.09 16.67
N ASP A 513 -46.09 -12.53 17.77
CA ASP A 513 -46.47 -11.60 18.84
C ASP A 513 -45.25 -10.88 19.43
N ASN A 514 -44.09 -11.55 19.47
CA ASN A 514 -42.82 -10.93 19.87
C ASN A 514 -42.43 -9.79 18.92
N ASP A 515 -42.39 -10.05 17.61
CA ASP A 515 -42.01 -9.06 16.60
C ASP A 515 -42.96 -7.84 16.66
N ARG A 516 -44.27 -8.08 16.80
CA ARG A 516 -45.28 -7.03 16.99
C ARG A 516 -45.02 -6.20 18.24
N ASN A 517 -44.79 -6.85 19.38
CA ASN A 517 -44.55 -6.17 20.66
C ASN A 517 -43.23 -5.38 20.64
N THR A 518 -42.19 -5.89 19.99
CA THR A 518 -40.91 -5.18 19.77
C THR A 518 -41.14 -3.89 18.97
N PHE A 519 -41.91 -3.93 17.87
CA PHE A 519 -42.26 -2.71 17.13
C PHE A 519 -43.08 -1.72 17.96
N LEU A 520 -44.10 -2.21 18.69
CA LEU A 520 -44.94 -1.36 19.54
C LEU A 520 -44.13 -0.64 20.61
N MET A 521 -43.20 -1.34 21.25
CA MET A 521 -42.31 -0.73 22.23
C MET A 521 -41.45 0.38 21.60
N ALA A 522 -40.89 0.18 20.40
CA ALA A 522 -40.18 1.24 19.69
C ALA A 522 -41.07 2.45 19.35
N VAL A 523 -42.32 2.21 18.94
CA VAL A 523 -43.31 3.27 18.70
C VAL A 523 -43.64 4.05 19.98
N HIS A 524 -43.88 3.35 21.09
CA HIS A 524 -44.17 3.98 22.37
C HIS A 524 -43.00 4.83 22.86
N LEU A 525 -41.77 4.35 22.66
CA LEU A 525 -40.56 5.08 22.99
C LEU A 525 -40.39 6.35 22.15
N LEU A 526 -40.58 6.27 20.83
CA LEU A 526 -40.54 7.46 19.99
C LEU A 526 -41.64 8.45 20.36
N ARG A 527 -42.86 7.97 20.68
CA ARG A 527 -43.97 8.79 21.14
C ARG A 527 -43.67 9.54 22.42
N SER A 528 -42.99 8.91 23.39
CA SER A 528 -42.63 9.60 24.64
C SER A 528 -41.71 10.79 24.41
N TYR A 529 -40.87 10.78 23.37
CA TYR A 529 -40.07 11.93 22.99
C TYR A 529 -40.84 12.93 22.12
N THR A 530 -41.55 12.48 21.08
CA THR A 530 -42.24 13.40 20.15
C THR A 530 -43.39 14.17 20.80
N LEU A 531 -44.06 13.56 21.78
CA LEU A 531 -45.19 14.18 22.48
C LEU A 531 -44.74 15.00 23.69
N ASN A 532 -43.50 14.83 24.15
CA ASN A 532 -42.95 15.58 25.27
C ASN A 532 -42.45 16.97 24.80
N LYS A 533 -43.33 17.98 24.89
CA LYS A 533 -43.02 19.37 24.55
C LYS A 533 -41.99 20.05 25.45
N SER A 534 -41.53 19.39 26.51
CA SER A 534 -40.42 19.88 27.34
C SER A 534 -39.04 19.52 26.78
N SER A 535 -38.95 18.51 25.90
CA SER A 535 -37.68 18.15 25.22
C SER A 535 -37.41 19.01 23.98
N GLU A 536 -36.14 19.22 23.61
CA GLU A 536 -35.77 19.93 22.39
C GLU A 536 -36.37 19.22 21.16
N PHE A 537 -36.33 17.89 21.14
CA PHE A 537 -36.92 17.12 20.06
C PHE A 537 -38.43 17.32 19.95
N GLY A 538 -39.17 17.22 21.06
CA GLY A 538 -40.62 17.40 21.06
C GLY A 538 -41.07 18.83 20.72
N GLN A 539 -40.24 19.85 20.99
CA GLN A 539 -40.50 21.24 20.61
C GLN A 539 -40.43 21.47 19.09
N LEU A 540 -39.66 20.66 18.35
CA LEU A 540 -39.59 20.75 16.88
C LEU A 540 -40.80 20.11 16.19
N ILE A 541 -41.48 19.18 16.87
CA ILE A 541 -42.58 18.40 16.30
C ILE A 541 -43.90 19.17 16.40
N ALA A 542 -44.54 19.49 15.27
CA ALA A 542 -45.90 20.00 15.23
C ALA A 542 -46.95 18.90 15.46
N GLY A 543 -46.70 17.67 15.03
CA GLY A 543 -47.61 16.54 15.23
C GLY A 543 -47.06 15.20 14.73
N GLU A 544 -47.67 14.10 15.15
CA GLU A 544 -47.39 12.76 14.62
C GLU A 544 -48.32 12.47 13.44
N ILE A 545 -47.75 12.06 12.29
CA ILE A 545 -48.50 11.67 11.09
C ILE A 545 -48.73 10.16 11.07
N LEU A 546 -47.66 9.39 11.28
CA LEU A 546 -47.68 7.92 11.26
C LEU A 546 -46.84 7.39 12.43
N PRO A 547 -47.34 6.48 13.28
CA PRO A 547 -48.58 5.70 13.14
C PRO A 547 -49.88 6.50 13.30
N GLY A 548 -49.85 7.66 13.95
CA GLY A 548 -51.03 8.47 14.22
C GLY A 548 -52.10 7.69 15.00
N PRO A 549 -53.40 7.87 14.70
CA PRO A 549 -54.49 7.17 15.38
C PRO A 549 -54.69 5.72 14.89
N LEU A 550 -53.83 5.19 14.01
CA LEU A 550 -54.00 3.85 13.43
C LEU A 550 -53.81 2.76 14.49
N THR A 551 -54.55 1.66 14.34
CA THR A 551 -54.24 0.40 15.01
C THR A 551 -52.92 -0.18 14.48
N PHE A 552 -52.27 -1.05 15.24
CA PHE A 552 -51.03 -1.68 14.77
C PHE A 552 -51.22 -2.45 13.46
N ASP A 553 -52.35 -3.15 13.28
CA ASP A 553 -52.60 -3.94 12.06
C ASP A 553 -52.82 -3.05 10.82
N GLU A 554 -53.32 -1.82 11.01
CA GLU A 554 -53.38 -0.81 9.96
C GLU A 554 -52.00 -0.21 9.68
N TYR A 555 -51.23 0.10 10.72
CA TYR A 555 -49.87 0.61 10.61
C TYR A 555 -48.91 -0.39 9.96
N PHE A 556 -49.07 -1.68 10.25
CA PHE A 556 -48.22 -2.74 9.75
C PHE A 556 -48.25 -2.88 8.22
N LYS A 557 -49.34 -2.44 7.56
CA LYS A 557 -49.44 -2.43 6.09
C LYS A 557 -48.36 -1.58 5.42
N PHE A 558 -47.79 -0.60 6.15
CA PHE A 558 -46.70 0.26 5.70
C PHE A 558 -45.31 -0.39 5.80
N MET A 559 -45.21 -1.66 6.20
CA MET A 559 -43.90 -2.33 6.32
C MET A 559 -43.17 -2.38 4.97
N GLU A 560 -41.86 -2.21 5.00
CA GLU A 560 -40.98 -2.32 3.84
C GLU A 560 -39.79 -3.21 4.16
N SER A 561 -39.10 -3.65 3.10
CA SER A 561 -37.78 -4.25 3.24
C SER A 561 -36.79 -3.17 3.64
N ALA A 562 -35.89 -3.47 4.58
CA ALA A 562 -34.73 -2.63 4.86
C ALA A 562 -33.61 -2.79 3.82
N LEU A 563 -33.86 -3.58 2.76
CA LEU A 563 -32.97 -3.84 1.64
C LEU A 563 -31.76 -4.71 2.00
N HIS A 564 -31.93 -5.62 2.97
CA HIS A 564 -30.88 -6.48 3.51
C HIS A 564 -31.19 -7.99 3.33
N PRO A 565 -31.49 -8.46 2.10
CA PRO A 565 -31.72 -9.89 1.87
C PRO A 565 -30.43 -10.69 2.09
N THR A 566 -30.52 -11.77 2.87
CA THR A 566 -29.41 -12.67 3.22
C THR A 566 -29.87 -14.14 3.29
N CYS A 567 -28.95 -15.06 3.62
CA CYS A 567 -29.22 -16.45 4.05
C CYS A 567 -29.82 -17.41 3.01
N SER A 568 -30.12 -17.00 1.79
CA SER A 568 -30.71 -17.87 0.76
C SER A 568 -29.81 -19.05 0.30
N CYS A 569 -28.53 -19.05 0.68
CA CYS A 569 -27.57 -20.14 0.57
C CYS A 569 -26.89 -20.38 1.93
N ARG A 570 -27.69 -20.41 3.00
CA ARG A 570 -27.26 -20.38 4.41
C ARG A 570 -26.09 -21.31 4.72
N MET A 571 -25.05 -20.75 5.35
CA MET A 571 -23.91 -21.52 5.84
C MET A 571 -24.33 -22.51 6.94
N GLY A 572 -23.74 -23.71 6.90
CA GLY A 572 -24.16 -24.85 7.72
C GLY A 572 -25.21 -25.72 7.05
N PHE A 573 -26.01 -25.17 6.12
CA PHE A 573 -27.09 -25.89 5.42
C PHE A 573 -26.81 -26.04 3.92
N CYS A 574 -26.77 -24.94 3.17
CA CYS A 574 -26.46 -24.94 1.74
C CYS A 574 -24.95 -25.09 1.52
N THR A 575 -24.14 -24.36 2.31
CA THR A 575 -22.68 -24.52 2.33
C THR A 575 -22.21 -25.15 3.64
N ASP A 576 -21.00 -25.69 3.65
CA ASP A 576 -20.30 -26.02 4.89
C ASP A 576 -19.69 -24.77 5.56
N LYS A 577 -18.95 -24.97 6.66
CA LYS A 577 -18.28 -23.89 7.42
C LYS A 577 -17.12 -23.24 6.67
N GLU A 578 -16.65 -23.84 5.58
CA GLU A 578 -15.64 -23.25 4.71
C GLU A 578 -16.29 -22.57 3.48
N LEU A 579 -17.62 -22.44 3.47
CA LEU A 579 -18.40 -21.88 2.36
C LEU A 579 -18.42 -22.75 1.09
N LEU A 580 -17.99 -24.02 1.16
CA LEU A 580 -18.12 -24.96 0.04
C LEU A 580 -19.58 -25.40 -0.10
N VAL A 581 -20.09 -25.39 -1.33
CA VAL A 581 -21.46 -25.83 -1.63
C VAL A 581 -21.56 -27.33 -1.38
N ARG A 582 -22.46 -27.73 -0.48
CA ARG A 582 -22.61 -29.15 -0.12
C ARG A 582 -23.03 -29.98 -1.33
N GLY A 583 -22.43 -31.17 -1.44
CA GLY A 583 -22.64 -32.09 -2.56
C GLY A 583 -21.76 -31.77 -3.78
N THR A 584 -20.87 -30.78 -3.71
CA THR A 584 -19.93 -30.44 -4.79
C THR A 584 -18.52 -30.26 -4.26
N THR A 585 -17.55 -30.19 -5.17
CA THR A 585 -16.18 -29.75 -4.83
C THR A 585 -15.76 -28.57 -5.69
N SER A 586 -14.82 -27.75 -5.21
CA SER A 586 -14.32 -26.55 -5.92
C SER A 586 -15.37 -25.49 -6.27
N LEU A 587 -16.50 -25.48 -5.57
CA LEU A 587 -17.53 -24.45 -5.68
C LEU A 587 -17.82 -23.84 -4.30
N ARG A 588 -17.70 -22.51 -4.19
CA ARG A 588 -18.04 -21.77 -2.97
C ARG A 588 -19.08 -20.70 -3.18
N VAL A 589 -19.75 -20.31 -2.10
CA VAL A 589 -20.61 -19.13 -2.06
C VAL A 589 -20.08 -18.16 -1.00
N CYS A 590 -19.67 -16.97 -1.45
CA CYS A 590 -19.18 -15.91 -0.57
C CYS A 590 -19.90 -14.62 -0.91
N ASP A 591 -21.11 -14.46 -0.40
CA ASP A 591 -21.89 -13.22 -0.44
C ASP A 591 -22.98 -13.26 0.64
N ALA A 592 -23.88 -12.28 0.64
CA ALA A 592 -24.99 -12.19 1.61
C ALA A 592 -25.83 -13.48 1.72
N SER A 593 -25.94 -14.28 0.66
CA SER A 593 -26.68 -15.55 0.67
C SER A 593 -26.10 -16.57 1.64
N SER A 594 -24.78 -16.58 1.88
CA SER A 594 -24.11 -17.57 2.73
C SER A 594 -23.98 -17.18 4.19
N PHE A 595 -24.67 -16.13 4.64
CA PHE A 595 -24.74 -15.79 6.06
C PHE A 595 -25.25 -16.97 6.89
N GLY A 596 -24.69 -17.16 8.09
CA GLY A 596 -25.09 -18.22 9.02
C GLY A 596 -26.47 -17.97 9.67
N SER A 597 -26.86 -16.70 9.75
CA SER A 597 -28.18 -16.19 10.13
C SER A 597 -28.26 -14.74 9.65
N GLN A 598 -29.46 -14.15 9.68
CA GLN A 598 -29.54 -12.70 9.59
C GLN A 598 -28.78 -12.08 10.78
N ILE A 599 -28.08 -10.98 10.55
CA ILE A 599 -27.25 -10.31 11.57
C ILE A 599 -27.97 -9.09 12.14
N ASP A 600 -27.56 -8.64 13.32
CA ASP A 600 -28.13 -7.46 13.96
C ASP A 600 -27.48 -6.12 13.53
N ALA A 601 -27.16 -6.02 12.24
CA ALA A 601 -26.52 -4.86 11.64
C ALA A 601 -26.81 -4.77 10.13
N ASN A 602 -26.44 -3.66 9.51
CA ASN A 602 -26.39 -3.58 8.06
C ASN A 602 -25.36 -4.59 7.51
N PRO A 603 -25.68 -5.36 6.45
CA PRO A 603 -24.86 -6.49 6.01
C PRO A 603 -23.53 -6.10 5.34
N SER A 604 -23.34 -4.82 4.99
CA SER A 604 -22.20 -4.34 4.21
C SER A 604 -20.85 -4.72 4.82
N ALA A 605 -20.58 -4.31 6.07
CA ALA A 605 -19.30 -4.55 6.73
C ALA A 605 -18.99 -6.04 6.84
N THR A 606 -19.98 -6.84 7.21
CA THR A 606 -19.84 -8.31 7.36
C THR A 606 -19.56 -8.99 6.02
N ILE A 607 -20.19 -8.54 4.92
CA ILE A 607 -19.88 -9.05 3.56
C ILE A 607 -18.42 -8.77 3.19
N TYR A 608 -17.93 -7.54 3.42
CA TYR A 608 -16.52 -7.20 3.16
C TYR A 608 -15.57 -8.06 3.98
N ALA A 609 -15.79 -8.15 5.29
CA ALA A 609 -14.93 -8.89 6.20
C ALA A 609 -14.92 -10.40 5.88
N MET A 610 -16.08 -10.98 5.53
CA MET A 610 -16.18 -12.37 5.08
C MET A 610 -15.38 -12.63 3.80
N ALA A 611 -15.47 -11.73 2.82
CA ALA A 611 -14.72 -11.84 1.57
C ALA A 611 -13.19 -11.68 1.77
N GLU A 612 -12.78 -10.74 2.62
CA GLU A 612 -11.39 -10.58 3.05
C GLU A 612 -10.86 -11.87 3.70
N MET A 613 -11.63 -12.43 4.65
CA MET A 613 -11.24 -13.66 5.34
C MET A 613 -11.12 -14.84 4.38
N LEU A 614 -12.10 -15.05 3.51
CA LEU A 614 -12.04 -16.14 2.53
C LEU A 614 -10.84 -15.96 1.59
N SER A 615 -10.56 -14.73 1.13
CA SER A 615 -9.42 -14.49 0.24
C SER A 615 -8.07 -14.87 0.88
N ASP A 616 -7.88 -14.61 2.16
CA ASP A 616 -6.65 -15.00 2.89
C ASP A 616 -6.62 -16.49 3.19
N LYS A 617 -7.77 -17.14 3.46
CA LYS A 617 -7.85 -18.61 3.56
C LYS A 617 -7.44 -19.27 2.23
N LEU A 618 -8.00 -18.83 1.11
CA LEU A 618 -7.70 -19.38 -0.21
C LEU A 618 -6.25 -19.11 -0.64
N LYS A 619 -5.71 -17.91 -0.36
CA LYS A 619 -4.29 -17.62 -0.57
C LYS A 619 -3.42 -18.61 0.21
N ARG A 620 -3.68 -18.84 1.49
CA ARG A 620 -2.93 -19.82 2.29
C ARG A 620 -3.08 -21.24 1.73
N GLN A 621 -4.30 -21.67 1.44
CA GLN A 621 -4.59 -23.01 0.93
C GLN A 621 -3.86 -23.28 -0.39
N TYR A 622 -4.03 -22.43 -1.40
CA TYR A 622 -3.51 -22.70 -2.75
C TYR A 622 -2.06 -22.28 -2.94
N THR A 623 -1.53 -21.38 -2.11
CA THR A 623 -0.07 -21.16 -2.05
C THR A 623 0.60 -22.39 -1.42
N SER A 624 -0.01 -23.00 -0.39
CA SER A 624 0.54 -24.22 0.22
C SER A 624 0.57 -25.44 -0.73
N GLN A 625 -0.33 -25.50 -1.71
CA GLN A 625 -0.35 -26.54 -2.75
C GLN A 625 0.65 -26.28 -3.90
N HIS A 626 1.23 -25.08 -3.94
CA HIS A 626 2.35 -24.71 -4.84
C HIS A 626 3.69 -24.72 -4.10
N ARG A 627 3.73 -25.32 -2.90
CA ARG A 627 4.98 -25.49 -2.17
C ARG A 627 5.91 -26.36 -2.98
N VAL A 628 6.93 -25.72 -3.54
CA VAL A 628 8.06 -26.37 -4.19
C VAL A 628 9.08 -26.90 -3.17
N GLY A 629 8.67 -27.11 -1.91
CA GLY A 629 9.54 -27.48 -0.79
C GLY A 629 8.89 -27.49 0.60
N THR A 630 9.68 -27.85 1.61
CA THR A 630 9.30 -27.93 3.03
C THR A 630 9.96 -26.83 3.86
N TRP A 631 9.23 -26.34 4.87
CA TRP A 631 9.74 -25.37 5.85
C TRP A 631 9.97 -26.04 7.20
N LYS A 632 11.10 -25.73 7.84
CA LYS A 632 11.47 -26.15 9.20
C LYS A 632 11.85 -24.92 10.02
N THR A 633 11.64 -24.99 11.32
CA THR A 633 12.07 -23.94 12.26
C THR A 633 13.03 -24.55 13.27
N ARG A 634 14.19 -23.90 13.49
CA ARG A 634 15.16 -24.28 14.52
C ARG A 634 15.63 -23.04 15.25
N GLN A 635 15.27 -22.92 16.53
CA GLN A 635 15.56 -21.72 17.32
C GLN A 635 15.07 -20.46 16.57
N SER A 636 15.94 -19.50 16.28
CA SER A 636 15.63 -18.27 15.52
C SER A 636 15.82 -18.40 14.01
N MET A 637 16.08 -19.61 13.50
CA MET A 637 16.35 -19.86 12.09
C MET A 637 15.15 -20.54 11.40
N LEU A 638 14.74 -19.98 10.26
CA LEU A 638 13.81 -20.64 9.34
C LEU A 638 14.61 -21.31 8.23
N VAL A 639 14.30 -22.57 7.95
CA VAL A 639 14.94 -23.38 6.92
C VAL A 639 13.92 -23.77 5.87
N PHE A 640 14.26 -23.55 4.60
CA PHE A 640 13.50 -24.00 3.45
C PHE A 640 14.30 -25.05 2.68
N GLU A 641 13.67 -26.16 2.35
CA GLU A 641 14.23 -27.23 1.53
C GLU A 641 13.31 -27.46 0.34
N SER A 642 13.76 -27.14 -0.86
CA SER A 642 12.99 -27.46 -2.05
C SER A 642 12.89 -28.96 -2.29
N ASP A 643 11.87 -29.39 -3.02
CA ASP A 643 11.76 -30.78 -3.48
C ASP A 643 12.98 -31.19 -4.31
N GLY A 644 13.47 -32.42 -4.10
CA GLY A 644 14.64 -32.95 -4.80
C GLY A 644 15.99 -32.50 -4.27
N ILE A 645 16.05 -31.81 -3.13
CA ILE A 645 17.33 -31.51 -2.47
C ILE A 645 17.99 -32.80 -1.97
N VAL A 646 19.29 -32.94 -2.23
CA VAL A 646 20.10 -34.09 -1.79
C VAL A 646 21.34 -33.60 -1.06
N SER A 647 21.84 -34.39 -0.11
CA SER A 647 23.12 -34.12 0.56
C SER A 647 24.29 -34.43 -0.38
N CYS A 648 25.31 -33.57 -0.39
CA CYS A 648 26.48 -33.76 -1.24
C CYS A 648 27.75 -33.13 -0.65
N SER A 649 28.90 -33.44 -1.25
CA SER A 649 30.21 -32.90 -0.85
C SER A 649 30.56 -31.57 -1.54
N LYS A 650 29.94 -31.22 -2.68
CA LYS A 650 30.19 -29.98 -3.43
C LYS A 650 29.13 -28.91 -3.13
N ILE A 651 29.51 -27.86 -2.40
CA ILE A 651 28.58 -26.82 -1.97
C ILE A 651 28.79 -25.53 -2.76
N ALA A 652 27.73 -25.02 -3.38
CA ALA A 652 27.68 -23.67 -3.92
C ALA A 652 26.75 -22.85 -3.02
N ALA A 653 27.35 -22.05 -2.14
CA ALA A 653 26.65 -21.24 -1.17
C ALA A 653 26.50 -19.79 -1.65
N PHE A 654 25.38 -19.15 -1.34
CA PHE A 654 25.04 -17.81 -1.81
C PHE A 654 24.41 -16.98 -0.69
N ASP A 655 24.65 -15.68 -0.72
CA ASP A 655 23.73 -14.71 -0.14
C ASP A 655 22.51 -14.51 -1.06
N LEU A 656 21.43 -13.93 -0.54
CA LEU A 656 20.20 -13.71 -1.30
C LEU A 656 20.12 -12.30 -1.91
N GLU A 657 20.10 -11.26 -1.07
CA GLU A 657 19.75 -9.89 -1.46
C GLU A 657 20.95 -9.13 -2.02
N GLY A 658 20.86 -8.72 -3.29
CA GLY A 658 21.97 -8.12 -4.02
C GLY A 658 22.97 -9.13 -4.58
N THR A 659 22.70 -10.44 -4.41
CA THR A 659 23.51 -11.54 -4.90
C THR A 659 22.75 -12.38 -5.93
N LEU A 660 21.60 -12.95 -5.53
CA LEU A 660 20.72 -13.71 -6.42
C LEU A 660 19.55 -12.88 -6.94
N ILE A 661 19.06 -11.95 -6.10
CA ILE A 661 17.91 -11.11 -6.40
C ILE A 661 18.16 -9.65 -6.01
N HIS A 662 17.30 -8.76 -6.50
CA HIS A 662 17.09 -7.42 -5.98
C HIS A 662 15.65 -7.27 -5.49
N THR A 663 15.45 -6.65 -4.34
CA THR A 663 14.13 -6.40 -3.75
C THR A 663 13.80 -4.91 -3.74
N ASN A 664 12.57 -4.57 -4.11
CA ASN A 664 12.07 -3.20 -4.04
C ASN A 664 11.79 -2.81 -2.57
N PRO A 665 12.38 -1.73 -2.04
CA PRO A 665 12.17 -1.32 -0.64
C PRO A 665 10.71 -0.93 -0.32
N ASN A 666 9.90 -0.57 -1.32
CA ASN A 666 8.50 -0.18 -1.14
C ASN A 666 7.50 -1.35 -1.30
N ASN A 667 7.95 -2.52 -1.77
CA ASN A 667 7.13 -3.72 -1.90
C ASN A 667 8.00 -4.98 -1.87
N VAL A 668 8.06 -5.63 -0.70
CA VAL A 668 8.93 -6.79 -0.43
C VAL A 668 8.60 -8.00 -1.31
N SER A 669 7.38 -8.07 -1.86
CA SER A 669 6.95 -9.12 -2.80
C SER A 669 7.44 -8.88 -4.23
N ASN A 670 7.91 -7.67 -4.54
CA ASN A 670 8.42 -7.29 -5.86
C ASN A 670 9.94 -7.44 -5.88
N TRP A 671 10.41 -8.54 -6.45
CA TRP A 671 11.81 -8.87 -6.62
C TRP A 671 12.11 -9.26 -8.07
N TYR A 672 13.36 -9.09 -8.48
CA TYR A 672 13.87 -9.53 -9.78
C TYR A 672 15.23 -10.21 -9.61
N LEU A 673 15.59 -11.12 -10.52
CA LEU A 673 16.91 -11.76 -10.49
C LEU A 673 18.01 -10.70 -10.63
N PHE A 674 19.14 -10.90 -9.93
CA PHE A 674 20.30 -10.00 -9.97
C PHE A 674 20.72 -9.70 -11.43
N ASN A 675 20.71 -10.72 -12.28
CA ASN A 675 20.73 -10.57 -13.74
C ASN A 675 20.16 -11.83 -14.43
N SER A 676 20.13 -11.83 -15.76
CA SER A 676 19.61 -12.95 -16.56
C SER A 676 20.42 -14.25 -16.46
N PHE A 677 21.67 -14.20 -16.02
CA PHE A 677 22.57 -15.37 -15.93
C PHE A 677 22.45 -16.15 -14.61
N VAL A 678 21.82 -15.58 -13.58
CA VAL A 678 21.65 -16.25 -12.27
C VAL A 678 21.03 -17.64 -12.45
N ARG A 679 19.92 -17.72 -13.18
CA ARG A 679 19.19 -18.99 -13.41
C ARG A 679 20.07 -20.02 -14.12
N SER A 680 20.66 -19.66 -15.27
CA SER A 680 21.43 -20.60 -16.08
C SER A 680 22.71 -21.06 -15.36
N ARG A 681 23.36 -20.20 -14.59
CA ARG A 681 24.53 -20.57 -13.80
C ARG A 681 24.18 -21.55 -12.68
N LEU A 682 23.11 -21.31 -11.93
CA LEU A 682 22.69 -22.23 -10.88
C LEU A 682 22.27 -23.60 -11.45
N GLN A 683 21.60 -23.62 -12.61
CA GLN A 683 21.27 -24.86 -13.33
C GLN A 683 22.53 -25.65 -13.72
N HIS A 684 23.55 -24.97 -14.22
CA HIS A 684 24.81 -25.60 -14.58
C HIS A 684 25.58 -26.12 -13.36
N LEU A 685 25.65 -25.35 -12.27
CA LEU A 685 26.26 -25.82 -11.02
C LEU A 685 25.53 -27.06 -10.48
N HIS A 686 24.20 -27.05 -10.49
CA HIS A 686 23.42 -28.21 -10.09
C HIS A 686 23.70 -29.43 -10.99
N SER A 687 23.80 -29.26 -12.32
CA SER A 687 24.18 -30.36 -13.22
C SER A 687 25.60 -30.88 -12.97
N ASP A 688 26.50 -30.04 -12.47
CA ASP A 688 27.88 -30.40 -12.10
C ASP A 688 27.99 -31.05 -10.70
N GLY A 689 26.85 -31.29 -10.06
CA GLY A 689 26.72 -31.98 -8.78
C GLY A 689 26.82 -31.07 -7.55
N TYR A 690 26.68 -29.75 -7.72
CA TYR A 690 26.64 -28.82 -6.59
C TYR A 690 25.27 -28.79 -5.91
N LYS A 691 25.26 -28.81 -4.59
CA LYS A 691 24.08 -28.42 -3.80
C LYS A 691 24.06 -26.90 -3.67
N ILE A 692 22.93 -26.31 -4.02
CA ILE A 692 22.73 -24.86 -3.96
C ILE A 692 22.19 -24.49 -2.58
N VAL A 693 22.99 -23.72 -1.83
CA VAL A 693 22.66 -23.32 -0.45
C VAL A 693 22.59 -21.81 -0.35
N ILE A 694 21.62 -21.26 0.37
CA ILE A 694 21.43 -19.82 0.52
C ILE A 694 21.40 -19.45 2.00
N PHE A 695 22.16 -18.43 2.40
CA PHE A 695 22.18 -17.87 3.75
C PHE A 695 21.70 -16.42 3.72
N THR A 696 20.79 -16.02 4.60
CA THR A 696 20.24 -14.65 4.61
C THR A 696 19.78 -14.20 6.00
N ASP A 697 19.89 -12.88 6.27
CA ASP A 697 19.49 -12.26 7.53
C ASP A 697 18.17 -11.47 7.36
N GLN A 698 17.15 -11.80 8.15
CA GLN A 698 15.75 -11.33 8.00
C GLN A 698 15.11 -10.93 9.34
N ALA A 699 15.67 -9.88 9.96
CA ALA A 699 15.28 -9.42 11.30
C ALA A 699 13.78 -9.08 11.49
N ASN A 700 13.07 -8.73 10.42
CA ASN A 700 11.68 -8.26 10.49
C ASN A 700 10.64 -9.41 10.40
N VAL A 701 11.08 -10.65 10.13
CA VAL A 701 10.19 -11.80 9.88
C VAL A 701 9.58 -12.38 11.17
N THR A 702 10.08 -11.99 12.35
CA THR A 702 9.70 -12.58 13.66
C THR A 702 8.49 -11.96 14.34
N SER A 703 8.03 -10.78 13.92
CA SER A 703 7.07 -10.00 14.73
C SER A 703 5.61 -10.44 14.58
N LYS A 704 5.20 -10.98 13.41
CA LYS A 704 3.83 -11.42 13.13
C LYS A 704 3.82 -12.59 12.14
N LEU A 705 2.89 -13.54 12.32
CA LEU A 705 2.70 -14.69 11.42
C LEU A 705 2.53 -14.28 9.95
N GLU A 706 1.90 -13.14 9.70
CA GLU A 706 1.74 -12.56 8.36
C GLU A 706 3.09 -12.31 7.65
N PHE A 707 4.07 -11.74 8.35
CA PHE A 707 5.40 -11.47 7.77
C PHE A 707 6.17 -12.75 7.50
N GLN A 708 6.01 -13.76 8.37
CA GLN A 708 6.54 -15.09 8.15
C GLN A 708 5.94 -15.73 6.89
N LEU A 709 4.62 -15.66 6.71
CA LEU A 709 3.95 -16.21 5.53
C LEU A 709 4.32 -15.45 4.24
N GLN A 710 4.46 -14.12 4.30
CA GLN A 710 4.93 -13.31 3.16
C GLN A 710 6.37 -13.69 2.78
N TRP A 711 7.26 -13.84 3.76
CA TRP A 711 8.64 -14.30 3.54
C TRP A 711 8.68 -15.70 2.93
N GLN A 712 7.90 -16.64 3.48
CA GLN A 712 7.82 -18.00 2.96
C GLN A 712 7.34 -18.03 1.51
N SER A 713 6.28 -17.28 1.20
CA SER A 713 5.78 -17.12 -0.15
C SER A 713 6.84 -16.55 -1.09
N LYS A 714 7.59 -15.52 -0.67
CA LYS A 714 8.67 -14.92 -1.49
C LYS A 714 9.73 -15.97 -1.84
N ILE A 715 10.19 -16.76 -0.87
CA ILE A 715 11.20 -17.79 -1.10
C ILE A 715 10.68 -18.90 -2.02
N GLU A 716 9.44 -19.34 -1.86
CA GLU A 716 8.82 -20.33 -2.76
C GLU A 716 8.72 -19.81 -4.21
N MET A 717 8.42 -18.52 -4.39
CA MET A 717 8.44 -17.88 -5.71
C MET A 717 9.85 -17.85 -6.31
N ILE A 718 10.87 -17.55 -5.52
CA ILE A 718 12.28 -17.54 -5.95
C ILE A 718 12.70 -18.96 -6.34
N ALA A 719 12.43 -19.96 -5.51
CA ALA A 719 12.73 -21.37 -5.79
C ALA A 719 12.11 -21.82 -7.13
N THR A 720 10.83 -21.52 -7.33
CA THR A 720 10.10 -21.80 -8.58
C THR A 720 10.77 -21.12 -9.79
N ALA A 721 11.20 -19.88 -9.63
CA ALA A 721 11.83 -19.11 -10.70
C ALA A 721 13.25 -19.58 -11.02
N LEU A 722 14.01 -20.11 -10.05
CA LEU A 722 15.36 -20.61 -10.27
C LEU A 722 15.38 -21.97 -10.98
N LYS A 723 14.32 -22.78 -10.83
CA LYS A 723 14.19 -24.12 -11.44
C LYS A 723 15.37 -25.04 -11.13
N VAL A 724 15.90 -24.93 -9.91
CA VAL A 724 16.89 -25.84 -9.33
C VAL A 724 16.53 -26.09 -7.86
N PRO A 725 16.79 -27.28 -7.33
CA PRO A 725 16.71 -27.51 -5.90
C PRO A 725 17.62 -26.57 -5.11
N ILE A 726 17.08 -25.89 -4.10
CA ILE A 726 17.78 -24.99 -3.18
C ILE A 726 17.48 -25.35 -1.72
N GLN A 727 18.45 -25.11 -0.85
CA GLN A 727 18.26 -25.13 0.60
C GLN A 727 18.58 -23.73 1.14
N LEU A 728 17.64 -23.09 1.82
CA LEU A 728 17.77 -21.71 2.29
C LEU A 728 17.63 -21.61 3.81
N PHE A 729 18.53 -20.85 4.43
CA PHE A 729 18.59 -20.59 5.86
C PHE A 729 18.40 -19.09 6.11
N SER A 730 17.33 -18.74 6.84
CA SER A 730 17.01 -17.35 7.21
C SER A 730 17.19 -17.15 8.71
N SER A 731 18.15 -16.30 9.11
CA SER A 731 18.25 -15.84 10.50
C SER A 731 17.19 -14.78 10.77
N THR A 732 16.35 -14.97 11.77
CA THR A 732 15.20 -14.08 12.02
C THR A 732 15.40 -13.12 13.21
N THR A 733 16.44 -13.35 14.02
CA THR A 733 16.82 -12.50 15.16
C THR A 733 18.29 -12.08 15.06
N ASN A 734 18.78 -11.28 16.03
CA ASN A 734 20.20 -10.93 16.16
C ASN A 734 20.91 -11.84 17.17
N ASP A 735 21.13 -13.10 16.80
CA ASP A 735 21.86 -14.08 17.62
C ASP A 735 22.95 -14.81 16.80
N ASP A 736 23.45 -15.95 17.29
CA ASP A 736 24.53 -16.72 16.67
C ASP A 736 24.25 -17.18 15.22
N TYR A 737 22.98 -17.20 14.78
CA TYR A 737 22.63 -17.49 13.39
C TYR A 737 22.83 -16.29 12.46
N ARG A 738 22.86 -15.07 12.97
CA ARG A 738 23.00 -13.89 12.12
C ARG A 738 24.43 -13.71 11.61
N THR A 739 24.58 -13.40 10.33
CA THR A 739 25.92 -13.10 9.77
C THR A 739 26.55 -11.90 10.48
N PRO A 740 27.87 -11.89 10.75
CA PRO A 740 28.93 -12.78 10.24
C PRO A 740 29.21 -14.05 11.07
N ARG A 741 28.35 -14.39 12.05
CA ARG A 741 28.52 -15.58 12.89
C ARG A 741 28.20 -16.85 12.10
N VAL A 742 28.78 -17.97 12.52
CA VAL A 742 28.84 -19.20 11.71
C VAL A 742 27.82 -20.28 12.12
N ALA A 743 26.84 -19.98 12.98
CA ALA A 743 25.92 -21.03 13.44
C ALA A 743 25.05 -21.58 12.30
N MET A 744 24.59 -20.73 11.36
CA MET A 744 23.90 -21.21 10.15
C MET A 744 24.75 -22.21 9.35
N TRP A 745 26.03 -21.91 9.15
CA TRP A 745 26.96 -22.79 8.45
C TRP A 745 27.22 -24.10 9.21
N ARG A 746 27.47 -24.02 10.52
CA ARG A 746 27.68 -25.18 11.39
C ARG A 746 26.48 -26.12 11.35
N ASP A 747 25.28 -25.58 11.51
CA ASP A 747 24.05 -26.37 11.48
C ASP A 747 23.80 -26.97 10.11
N PHE A 748 24.03 -26.20 9.04
CA PHE A 748 23.96 -26.72 7.68
C PHE A 748 24.83 -27.98 7.53
N THR A 749 26.11 -27.88 7.89
CA THR A 749 27.07 -28.98 7.71
C THR A 749 26.75 -30.21 8.57
N TRP A 750 26.28 -30.03 9.81
CA TRP A 750 26.03 -31.13 10.75
C TRP A 750 24.64 -31.76 10.62
N LEU A 751 23.61 -30.96 10.36
CA LEU A 751 22.22 -31.39 10.51
C LEU A 751 21.46 -31.43 9.18
N PHE A 752 21.84 -30.59 8.21
CA PHE A 752 21.07 -30.39 6.98
C PHE A 752 21.84 -30.85 5.72
N ASN A 753 22.99 -31.49 5.90
CA ASN A 753 23.78 -32.12 4.85
C ASN A 753 24.20 -33.57 5.21
N ASP A 754 23.43 -34.22 6.09
CA ASP A 754 23.61 -35.61 6.56
C ASP A 754 25.03 -35.96 7.05
N GLY A 755 25.78 -34.97 7.55
CA GLY A 755 27.16 -35.15 8.00
C GLY A 755 28.15 -35.51 6.89
N ILE A 756 27.81 -35.32 5.60
CA ILE A 756 28.72 -35.55 4.49
C ILE A 756 29.89 -34.55 4.55
N ASN A 757 31.11 -35.07 4.45
CA ASN A 757 32.32 -34.25 4.39
C ASN A 757 32.34 -33.37 3.13
N ILE A 758 32.48 -32.06 3.33
CA ILE A 758 32.51 -31.07 2.25
C ILE A 758 33.90 -31.04 1.60
N ASP A 759 33.93 -31.07 0.27
CA ASP A 759 35.12 -30.76 -0.52
C ASP A 759 35.31 -29.25 -0.56
N TYR A 760 36.06 -28.73 0.40
CA TYR A 760 36.34 -27.30 0.52
C TYR A 760 37.12 -26.71 -0.66
N LYS A 761 37.81 -27.54 -1.46
CA LYS A 761 38.53 -27.07 -2.66
C LYS A 761 37.58 -26.84 -3.83
N ALA A 762 36.54 -27.67 -3.94
CA ALA A 762 35.54 -27.55 -5.00
C ALA A 762 34.40 -26.60 -4.62
N SER A 763 34.18 -26.34 -3.33
CA SER A 763 33.04 -25.58 -2.80
C SER A 763 33.35 -24.10 -2.61
N PHE A 764 32.31 -23.26 -2.69
CA PHE A 764 32.47 -21.80 -2.65
C PHE A 764 31.25 -21.06 -2.11
N TYR A 765 31.45 -19.81 -1.69
CA TYR A 765 30.43 -18.87 -1.23
C TYR A 765 30.43 -17.59 -2.09
N VAL A 766 29.25 -17.10 -2.44
CA VAL A 766 29.06 -15.91 -3.27
C VAL A 766 28.22 -14.87 -2.55
N SER A 767 28.66 -13.62 -2.52
CA SER A 767 27.84 -12.50 -2.07
C SER A 767 28.08 -11.23 -2.87
N LYS A 768 27.25 -10.20 -2.65
CA LYS A 768 27.46 -8.87 -3.21
C LYS A 768 28.83 -8.33 -2.78
N TYR A 769 29.60 -7.83 -3.75
CA TYR A 769 30.89 -7.18 -3.47
C TYR A 769 30.74 -5.67 -3.54
N ARG A 770 31.07 -4.96 -2.46
CA ARG A 770 31.23 -3.50 -2.45
C ARG A 770 32.73 -3.18 -2.31
N ARG A 771 33.31 -2.56 -3.34
CA ARG A 771 34.75 -2.24 -3.44
C ARG A 771 35.32 -1.38 -2.30
N GLU A 772 34.48 -0.77 -1.46
CA GLU A 772 34.88 0.36 -0.63
C GLU A 772 34.71 0.18 0.90
N ASN A 773 34.18 -0.95 1.39
CA ASN A 773 33.95 -1.14 2.84
C ASN A 773 34.32 -2.54 3.34
N PHE A 774 35.41 -2.67 4.11
CA PHE A 774 35.79 -3.89 4.85
C PHE A 774 34.86 -4.20 6.05
N SER A 775 33.82 -3.39 6.27
CA SER A 775 32.78 -3.59 7.29
C SER A 775 31.58 -4.41 6.81
N ASP A 776 31.62 -4.96 5.59
CA ASP A 776 30.51 -5.77 5.05
C ASP A 776 30.42 -7.13 5.76
N VAL A 777 29.29 -7.35 6.45
CA VAL A 777 29.02 -8.56 7.26
C VAL A 777 29.06 -9.84 6.44
N HIS A 778 28.76 -9.79 5.14
CA HIS A 778 28.79 -10.98 4.28
C HIS A 778 30.22 -11.37 3.87
N ILE A 779 31.11 -10.40 3.72
CA ILE A 779 32.55 -10.66 3.50
C ILE A 779 33.18 -11.23 4.76
N GLN A 780 32.77 -10.73 5.93
CA GLN A 780 33.20 -11.28 7.22
C GLN A 780 32.67 -12.71 7.42
N PHE A 781 31.41 -12.98 7.06
CA PHE A 781 30.87 -14.34 7.05
C PHE A 781 31.68 -15.28 6.15
N ALA A 782 32.00 -14.83 4.93
CA ALA A 782 32.84 -15.58 3.98
C ALA A 782 34.23 -15.90 4.55
N ALA A 783 34.84 -14.96 5.28
CA ALA A 783 36.13 -15.16 5.93
C ALA A 783 36.07 -16.15 7.11
N ASN A 784 34.90 -16.32 7.72
CA ASN A 784 34.68 -17.20 8.87
C ASN A 784 34.29 -18.63 8.51
N ILE A 785 33.99 -18.91 7.23
CA ILE A 785 33.65 -20.26 6.74
C ILE A 785 34.75 -20.80 5.81
N PRO A 786 34.99 -22.12 5.77
CA PRO A 786 36.08 -22.73 4.99
C PRO A 786 35.75 -22.86 3.49
N LEU A 787 35.17 -21.84 2.87
CA LEU A 787 34.80 -21.83 1.44
C LEU A 787 35.57 -20.76 0.67
N ALA A 788 35.87 -21.04 -0.61
CA ALA A 788 36.39 -20.00 -1.50
C ALA A 788 35.33 -18.90 -1.71
N TYR A 789 35.74 -17.63 -1.69
CA TYR A 789 34.82 -16.50 -1.87
C TYR A 789 34.83 -15.97 -3.31
N TYR A 790 33.63 -15.70 -3.85
CA TYR A 790 33.43 -15.01 -5.13
C TYR A 790 32.43 -13.86 -4.98
N SER A 791 32.55 -12.82 -5.80
CA SER A 791 31.51 -11.80 -5.91
C SER A 791 30.37 -12.25 -6.83
N SER A 792 29.18 -11.68 -6.65
CA SER A 792 28.05 -11.88 -7.56
C SER A 792 28.41 -11.55 -9.02
N ASP A 793 29.19 -10.50 -9.27
CA ASP A 793 29.67 -10.15 -10.62
C ASP A 793 30.61 -11.21 -11.21
N GLN A 794 31.48 -11.81 -10.40
CA GLN A 794 32.37 -12.88 -10.86
C GLN A 794 31.61 -14.14 -11.25
N GLN A 795 30.51 -14.43 -10.55
CA GLN A 795 29.77 -15.68 -10.74
C GLN A 795 28.68 -15.59 -11.81
N PHE A 796 28.09 -14.41 -12.02
CA PHE A 796 26.92 -14.23 -12.88
C PHE A 796 27.19 -13.33 -14.10
N THR A 797 28.42 -13.28 -14.60
CA THR A 797 28.77 -12.63 -15.88
C THR A 797 29.14 -13.69 -16.94
N ASN A 798 28.99 -13.33 -18.22
CA ASN A 798 29.06 -14.26 -19.37
C ASN A 798 30.39 -15.03 -19.41
N ALA A 799 30.33 -16.36 -19.55
CA ALA A 799 31.48 -17.27 -19.57
C ALA A 799 32.43 -17.06 -20.78
N SER A 800 32.06 -16.21 -21.74
CA SER A 800 32.90 -15.79 -22.88
C SER A 800 33.72 -14.52 -22.64
N SER A 801 33.69 -13.95 -21.43
CA SER A 801 34.56 -12.85 -21.01
C SER A 801 35.31 -13.21 -19.73
N TYR A 802 36.20 -14.20 -19.79
CA TYR A 802 37.32 -14.24 -18.86
C TYR A 802 38.09 -12.90 -19.00
N PRO A 803 38.48 -12.22 -17.91
CA PRO A 803 39.23 -10.98 -18.03
C PRO A 803 40.53 -11.32 -18.77
N THR A 804 40.71 -10.77 -19.96
CA THR A 804 42.01 -10.74 -20.63
C THR A 804 42.99 -10.20 -19.60
N VAL A 805 44.05 -10.96 -19.31
CA VAL A 805 45.18 -10.45 -18.55
C VAL A 805 45.62 -9.15 -19.24
N ARG A 806 45.51 -8.02 -18.54
CA ARG A 806 45.90 -6.71 -19.04
C ARG A 806 47.29 -6.38 -18.51
N HIS A 807 48.07 -5.72 -19.35
CA HIS A 807 49.33 -5.13 -18.94
C HIS A 807 49.06 -3.79 -18.25
N PHE A 808 49.50 -3.65 -17.01
CA PHE A 808 49.41 -2.44 -16.20
C PHE A 808 50.78 -1.80 -16.07
N ASN A 809 50.84 -0.47 -16.28
CA ASN A 809 51.98 0.37 -15.95
C ASN A 809 51.51 1.45 -14.98
N ILE A 810 51.79 1.24 -13.69
CA ILE A 810 51.40 2.13 -12.61
C ILE A 810 52.59 2.99 -12.22
N ILE A 811 52.37 4.30 -12.07
CA ILE A 811 53.35 5.23 -11.50
C ILE A 811 52.59 6.08 -10.48
N GLN A 812 52.98 6.01 -9.22
CA GLN A 812 52.49 6.87 -8.16
C GLN A 812 53.61 7.78 -7.69
N THR A 813 53.31 9.07 -7.55
CA THR A 813 54.28 10.07 -7.10
C THR A 813 53.71 10.93 -5.99
N VAL A 814 54.53 11.25 -5.00
CA VAL A 814 54.24 12.28 -3.99
C VAL A 814 55.38 13.26 -3.91
N ARG A 815 55.04 14.52 -3.62
CA ARG A 815 56.00 15.60 -3.41
C ARG A 815 56.14 15.85 -1.92
N ILE A 816 57.37 15.81 -1.43
CA ILE A 816 57.68 15.96 -0.01
C ILE A 816 58.62 17.15 0.18
N SER A 817 58.26 18.06 1.08
CA SER A 817 59.05 19.24 1.44
C SER A 817 60.17 18.89 2.43
N ASN A 818 61.12 18.05 2.00
CA ASN A 818 62.29 17.62 2.78
C ASN A 818 63.47 17.32 1.83
N THR A 819 64.69 17.08 2.35
CA THR A 819 65.86 16.77 1.50
C THR A 819 65.87 15.32 1.05
N ALA A 820 66.44 15.02 -0.12
CA ALA A 820 66.43 13.66 -0.67
C ALA A 820 67.20 12.66 0.20
N GLU A 821 68.17 13.15 0.97
CA GLU A 821 68.91 12.34 1.92
C GLU A 821 68.06 11.91 3.12
N VAL A 822 67.27 12.82 3.69
CA VAL A 822 66.36 12.49 4.79
C VAL A 822 65.29 11.51 4.33
N VAL A 823 64.69 11.74 3.16
CA VAL A 823 63.65 10.86 2.61
C VAL A 823 64.20 9.47 2.27
N TRP A 824 65.38 9.38 1.64
CA TRP A 824 66.00 8.09 1.32
C TRP A 824 66.41 7.31 2.58
N LYS A 825 66.92 8.01 3.60
CA LYS A 825 67.27 7.40 4.90
C LYS A 825 66.03 6.84 5.61
N LEU A 826 64.88 7.50 5.52
CA LEU A 826 63.61 6.99 6.06
C LEU A 826 63.10 5.77 5.31
N ILE A 827 63.18 5.77 3.96
CA ILE A 827 62.83 4.61 3.15
C ILE A 827 63.68 3.39 3.55
N GLY A 828 64.95 3.62 3.88
CA GLY A 828 65.81 2.65 4.57
C GLY A 828 66.22 1.45 3.70
N GLY A 829 66.11 1.56 2.38
CA GLY A 829 66.45 0.52 1.42
C GLY A 829 65.45 -0.65 1.33
N PHE A 830 65.83 -1.70 0.59
CA PHE A 830 64.93 -2.79 0.20
C PHE A 830 64.31 -3.58 1.36
N PHE A 831 64.94 -3.68 2.53
CA PHE A 831 64.38 -4.46 3.66
C PHE A 831 63.58 -3.63 4.67
N SER A 832 63.50 -2.31 4.50
CA SER A 832 62.93 -1.41 5.51
C SER A 832 61.48 -1.01 5.24
N ILE A 833 60.85 -1.53 4.19
CA ILE A 833 59.49 -1.15 3.78
C ILE A 833 58.45 -1.35 4.90
N HIS A 834 58.60 -2.40 5.70
CA HIS A 834 57.75 -2.68 6.87
C HIS A 834 57.86 -1.61 7.97
N LYS A 835 58.88 -0.76 8.00
CA LYS A 835 59.05 0.27 9.02
C LYS A 835 58.13 1.47 8.79
N TRP A 836 57.77 1.74 7.54
CA TRP A 836 56.98 2.92 7.16
C TRP A 836 55.68 2.59 6.43
N HIS A 837 55.57 1.45 5.75
CA HIS A 837 54.34 1.06 5.06
C HIS A 837 53.31 0.47 6.05
N PRO A 838 52.08 1.00 6.15
CA PRO A 838 51.13 0.62 7.20
C PRO A 838 50.56 -0.80 7.00
N GLN A 839 50.47 -1.28 5.75
CA GLN A 839 49.90 -2.61 5.45
C GLN A 839 50.87 -3.79 5.64
N ILE A 840 52.17 -3.54 5.83
CA ILE A 840 53.19 -4.59 5.96
C ILE A 840 53.52 -4.79 7.44
N SER A 841 53.30 -5.98 7.98
CA SER A 841 53.62 -6.32 9.36
C SER A 841 55.08 -6.70 9.56
N ALA A 842 55.65 -7.48 8.63
CA ALA A 842 57.04 -7.91 8.68
C ALA A 842 57.68 -7.94 7.28
N CYS A 843 59.01 -7.76 7.24
CA CYS A 843 59.83 -7.96 6.05
C CYS A 843 61.03 -8.81 6.43
N GLU A 844 61.06 -10.04 5.94
CA GLU A 844 62.06 -11.04 6.30
C GLU A 844 63.00 -11.29 5.13
N LYS A 845 64.28 -11.53 5.41
CA LYS A 845 65.23 -11.98 4.39
C LYS A 845 64.94 -13.45 4.08
N VAL A 846 64.83 -13.79 2.80
CA VAL A 846 64.68 -15.18 2.35
C VAL A 846 66.05 -15.68 1.95
N ASP A 847 66.51 -16.76 2.59
CA ASP A 847 67.79 -17.38 2.25
C ASP A 847 67.71 -18.01 0.85
N ASP A 848 68.69 -17.64 0.02
CA ASP A 848 68.92 -18.28 -1.27
C ASP A 848 70.04 -19.33 -1.07
N PRO A 849 69.77 -20.63 -1.26
CA PRO A 849 70.77 -21.69 -1.05
C PRO A 849 72.06 -21.49 -1.87
N GLN A 850 72.00 -20.73 -2.97
CA GLN A 850 73.16 -20.43 -3.81
C GLN A 850 73.76 -19.02 -3.56
N GLN A 851 73.15 -18.22 -2.66
CA GLN A 851 73.48 -16.82 -2.38
C GLN A 851 73.54 -15.87 -3.60
N LEU A 852 72.99 -16.28 -4.75
CA LEU A 852 73.08 -15.51 -5.99
C LEU A 852 72.14 -14.30 -6.02
N PHE A 853 71.06 -14.29 -5.24
CA PHE A 853 70.05 -13.24 -5.27
C PHE A 853 69.62 -12.78 -3.88
N VAL A 854 69.35 -11.47 -3.76
CA VAL A 854 68.81 -10.86 -2.54
C VAL A 854 67.28 -10.89 -2.59
N LYS A 855 66.65 -11.65 -1.70
CA LYS A 855 65.18 -11.88 -1.66
C LYS A 855 64.58 -11.42 -0.32
N ARG A 856 63.38 -10.84 -0.37
CA ARG A 856 62.57 -10.49 0.81
C ARG A 856 61.21 -11.18 0.77
N ARG A 857 60.71 -11.57 1.93
CA ARG A 857 59.33 -12.00 2.16
C ARG A 857 58.61 -10.88 2.89
N LEU A 858 57.49 -10.41 2.34
CA LEU A 858 56.62 -9.43 2.99
C LEU A 858 55.39 -10.14 3.55
N VAL A 859 55.09 -9.85 4.81
CA VAL A 859 53.90 -10.33 5.53
C VAL A 859 52.96 -9.15 5.77
N PHE A 860 51.66 -9.34 5.58
CA PHE A 860 50.64 -8.30 5.73
C PHE A 860 49.87 -8.44 7.05
N PHE A 861 49.36 -7.34 7.61
CA PHE A 861 48.55 -7.39 8.84
C PHE A 861 47.20 -8.10 8.63
N GLY A 862 46.82 -8.99 9.56
CA GLY A 862 45.48 -9.60 9.62
C GLY A 862 45.20 -10.75 8.64
N GLN A 863 46.20 -11.27 7.92
CA GLN A 863 46.05 -12.40 6.98
C GLN A 863 47.29 -13.33 7.01
N ILE A 864 47.12 -14.64 6.79
CA ILE A 864 48.22 -15.62 6.58
C ILE A 864 48.73 -15.51 5.13
N ILE A 865 49.10 -14.31 4.68
CA ILE A 865 49.40 -14.04 3.27
C ILE A 865 50.79 -13.44 3.13
N GLU A 866 51.60 -14.07 2.29
CA GLU A 866 53.00 -13.72 2.06
C GLU A 866 53.25 -13.43 0.58
N THR A 867 54.20 -12.52 0.30
CA THR A 867 54.76 -12.30 -1.05
C THR A 867 56.29 -12.34 -1.01
N ILE A 868 56.91 -12.91 -2.04
CA ILE A 868 58.37 -13.04 -2.15
C ILE A 868 58.86 -12.20 -3.32
N GLU A 869 59.79 -11.29 -3.03
CA GLU A 869 60.33 -10.33 -3.98
C GLU A 869 61.84 -10.43 -4.06
N GLN A 870 62.38 -10.33 -5.28
CA GLN A 870 63.80 -10.42 -5.56
C GLN A 870 64.32 -9.06 -6.04
N LEU A 871 65.32 -8.53 -5.32
CA LEU A 871 66.02 -7.30 -5.69
C LEU A 871 66.76 -7.48 -7.01
N GLN A 872 66.61 -6.53 -7.92
CA GLN A 872 67.30 -6.49 -9.21
C GLN A 872 68.41 -5.45 -9.21
N VAL A 873 68.12 -4.24 -8.71
CA VAL A 873 69.05 -3.12 -8.67
C VAL A 873 68.86 -2.39 -7.34
N LEU A 874 69.95 -2.00 -6.69
CA LEU A 874 69.95 -1.06 -5.58
C LEU A 874 71.08 -0.06 -5.82
N ASP A 875 70.72 1.19 -6.09
CA ASP A 875 71.65 2.29 -6.28
C ASP A 875 71.37 3.35 -5.22
N ASN A 876 72.17 3.35 -4.15
CA ASN A 876 72.02 4.32 -3.08
C ASN A 876 72.44 5.73 -3.49
N TYR A 877 73.29 5.89 -4.52
CA TYR A 877 73.70 7.20 -5.02
C TYR A 877 72.58 7.83 -5.84
N LYS A 878 71.94 7.05 -6.72
CA LYS A 878 70.73 7.46 -7.45
C LYS A 878 69.44 7.39 -6.64
N ARG A 879 69.53 6.95 -5.37
CA ARG A 879 68.40 6.79 -4.44
C ARG A 879 67.25 6.01 -5.07
N GLU A 880 67.56 4.87 -5.66
CA GLU A 880 66.57 3.99 -6.26
C GLU A 880 66.84 2.49 -6.00
N TYR A 881 65.78 1.71 -5.97
CA TYR A 881 65.88 0.26 -6.06
C TYR A 881 64.78 -0.32 -6.94
N GLN A 882 65.10 -1.42 -7.63
CA GLN A 882 64.22 -2.14 -8.54
C GLN A 882 64.12 -3.59 -8.11
N TYR A 883 62.94 -4.19 -8.21
CA TYR A 883 62.70 -5.55 -7.76
C TYR A 883 61.60 -6.22 -8.58
N LYS A 884 61.58 -7.56 -8.56
CA LYS A 884 60.54 -8.38 -9.20
C LYS A 884 59.83 -9.24 -8.18
N ASN A 885 58.57 -9.55 -8.45
CA ASN A 885 57.84 -10.53 -7.66
C ASN A 885 58.15 -11.93 -8.20
N ILE A 886 58.52 -12.85 -7.32
CA ILE A 886 58.91 -14.21 -7.71
C ILE A 886 58.06 -15.29 -7.01
N GLY A 887 57.12 -14.92 -6.14
CA GLY A 887 56.31 -15.90 -5.43
C GLY A 887 55.36 -15.29 -4.40
N GLY A 888 54.50 -16.15 -3.83
CA GLY A 888 53.42 -15.74 -2.91
C GLY A 888 52.14 -15.31 -3.63
N ARG A 889 51.21 -14.65 -2.91
CA ARG A 889 49.86 -14.36 -3.46
C ARG A 889 49.89 -13.44 -4.69
N TRP A 890 50.78 -12.45 -4.70
CA TRP A 890 50.98 -11.61 -5.90
C TRP A 890 51.55 -12.43 -7.05
N GLY A 891 52.56 -13.27 -6.82
CA GLY A 891 53.16 -14.09 -7.88
C GLY A 891 52.20 -15.12 -8.53
N LYS A 892 51.11 -15.50 -7.84
CA LYS A 892 50.04 -16.32 -8.43
C LYS A 892 48.97 -15.51 -9.17
N ALA A 893 48.71 -14.28 -8.72
CA ALA A 893 47.67 -13.40 -9.28
C ALA A 893 48.20 -12.44 -10.36
N VAL A 894 49.52 -12.28 -10.46
CA VAL A 894 50.20 -11.30 -11.29
C VAL A 894 51.40 -11.93 -11.99
N GLN A 895 51.51 -11.71 -13.29
CA GLN A 895 52.64 -12.16 -14.12
C GLN A 895 53.55 -10.97 -14.46
N ASN A 896 54.82 -11.24 -14.77
CA ASN A 896 55.81 -10.25 -15.23
C ASN A 896 56.01 -9.01 -14.33
N TYR A 897 55.68 -9.10 -13.03
CA TYR A 897 55.77 -7.96 -12.13
C TYR A 897 57.21 -7.48 -11.92
N ALA A 898 57.45 -6.23 -12.31
CA ALA A 898 58.66 -5.48 -12.03
C ALA A 898 58.29 -4.12 -11.43
N SER A 899 58.98 -3.70 -10.38
CA SER A 899 58.75 -2.43 -9.70
C SER A 899 60.04 -1.65 -9.50
N LYS A 900 59.91 -0.32 -9.48
CA LYS A 900 60.97 0.63 -9.18
C LYS A 900 60.48 1.66 -8.17
N LEU A 901 61.28 1.94 -7.15
CA LEU A 901 61.07 3.06 -6.24
C LEU A 901 62.30 3.98 -6.31
N SER A 902 62.09 5.27 -6.52
CA SER A 902 63.15 6.27 -6.67
C SER A 902 62.79 7.59 -5.99
N VAL A 903 63.80 8.27 -5.44
CA VAL A 903 63.68 9.61 -4.86
C VAL A 903 64.50 10.58 -5.70
N MET A 904 63.82 11.56 -6.30
CA MET A 904 64.43 12.58 -7.16
C MET A 904 64.26 13.97 -6.51
N GLU A 905 65.27 14.83 -6.62
CA GLU A 905 65.14 16.23 -6.25
C GLU A 905 64.36 16.98 -7.33
N ASP A 906 63.45 17.86 -6.92
CA ASP A 906 62.79 18.77 -7.87
C ASP A 906 63.76 19.89 -8.28
N ASP A 907 63.60 20.44 -9.49
CA ASP A 907 64.51 21.40 -10.13
C ASP A 907 64.88 22.63 -9.26
N ASN A 908 64.08 22.93 -8.23
CA ASN A 908 64.29 24.05 -7.31
C ASN A 908 64.98 23.67 -5.97
N GLY A 909 65.35 22.41 -5.74
CA GLY A 909 66.07 21.93 -4.56
C GLY A 909 65.33 22.01 -3.21
N ARG A 910 64.07 22.47 -3.19
CA ARG A 910 63.26 22.71 -1.98
C ARG A 910 62.29 21.58 -1.62
N SER A 911 62.12 20.61 -2.51
CA SER A 911 61.24 19.47 -2.31
C SER A 911 61.72 18.29 -3.14
N VAL A 912 61.34 17.08 -2.76
CA VAL A 912 61.69 15.85 -3.46
C VAL A 912 60.44 15.15 -3.97
N ILE A 913 60.59 14.47 -5.10
CA ILE A 913 59.58 13.63 -5.71
C ILE A 913 59.95 12.19 -5.41
N VAL A 914 59.11 11.50 -4.63
CA VAL A 914 59.20 10.05 -4.46
C VAL A 914 58.29 9.43 -5.50
N SER A 915 58.87 8.62 -6.39
CA SER A 915 58.15 7.88 -7.42
C SER A 915 58.21 6.40 -7.13
N TRP A 916 57.05 5.73 -7.19
CA TRP A 916 56.93 4.29 -7.07
C TRP A 916 56.13 3.76 -8.24
N SER A 917 56.79 2.99 -9.10
CA SER A 917 56.21 2.43 -10.31
C SER A 917 56.23 0.91 -10.33
N ALA A 918 55.31 0.33 -11.10
CA ALA A 918 55.23 -1.09 -11.39
C ALA A 918 54.74 -1.33 -12.82
N SER A 919 55.29 -2.38 -13.43
CA SER A 919 54.84 -2.95 -14.69
C SER A 919 54.48 -4.41 -14.45
N PHE A 920 53.25 -4.82 -14.78
CA PHE A 920 52.78 -6.17 -14.49
C PHE A 920 51.55 -6.57 -15.29
N ASP A 921 51.33 -7.87 -15.42
CA ASP A 921 50.20 -8.46 -16.12
C ASP A 921 49.21 -9.06 -15.11
N SER A 922 47.97 -8.56 -15.11
CA SER A 922 46.95 -8.94 -14.12
C SER A 922 45.54 -8.78 -14.70
N GLN A 923 44.54 -9.38 -14.05
CA GLN A 923 43.14 -9.12 -14.39
C GLN A 923 42.67 -7.73 -13.93
N THR A 924 43.24 -7.21 -12.85
CA THR A 924 42.90 -5.92 -12.23
C THR A 924 44.13 -5.20 -11.70
N ASP A 925 44.06 -3.89 -11.53
CA ASP A 925 45.08 -3.14 -10.80
C ASP A 925 45.01 -3.51 -9.31
N ILE A 926 46.00 -4.26 -8.83
CA ILE A 926 46.08 -4.68 -7.42
C ILE A 926 47.09 -3.85 -6.61
N VAL A 927 47.77 -2.88 -7.24
CA VAL A 927 49.00 -2.28 -6.71
C VAL A 927 48.85 -0.78 -6.45
N THR A 928 48.00 -0.06 -7.19
CA THR A 928 47.82 1.40 -7.04
C THR A 928 47.46 1.81 -5.62
N THR A 929 46.46 1.18 -4.99
CA THR A 929 46.06 1.52 -3.62
C THR A 929 47.16 1.23 -2.60
N PHE A 930 47.90 0.14 -2.78
CA PHE A 930 49.04 -0.22 -1.93
C PHE A 930 50.13 0.86 -2.03
N TYR A 931 50.56 1.24 -3.24
CA TYR A 931 51.56 2.30 -3.43
C TYR A 931 51.11 3.65 -2.91
N ARG A 932 49.86 4.04 -3.17
CA ARG A 932 49.31 5.30 -2.70
C ARG A 932 49.32 5.38 -1.17
N THR A 933 48.86 4.31 -0.52
CA THR A 933 48.84 4.20 0.94
C THR A 933 50.25 4.29 1.55
N GLY A 934 51.23 3.63 0.92
CA GLY A 934 52.63 3.72 1.34
C GLY A 934 53.23 5.12 1.19
N LEU A 935 52.97 5.78 0.07
CA LEU A 935 53.50 7.12 -0.19
C LEU A 935 52.84 8.18 0.70
N ASP A 936 51.54 8.10 0.95
CA ASP A 936 50.84 9.00 1.86
C ASP A 936 51.37 8.86 3.30
N ALA A 937 51.69 7.63 3.74
CA ALA A 937 52.34 7.39 5.04
C ALA A 937 53.74 8.04 5.12
N LEU A 938 54.52 8.03 4.04
CA LEU A 938 55.82 8.73 4.00
C LEU A 938 55.65 10.25 4.13
N VAL A 939 54.64 10.84 3.48
CA VAL A 939 54.32 12.27 3.61
C VAL A 939 53.96 12.60 5.06
N GLU A 940 53.12 11.79 5.69
CA GLU A 940 52.70 11.99 7.08
C GLU A 940 53.88 11.90 8.05
N LEU A 941 54.73 10.86 7.91
CA LEU A 941 55.93 10.67 8.73
C LEU A 941 56.91 11.85 8.63
N LEU A 942 57.02 12.46 7.45
CA LEU A 942 57.96 13.56 7.19
C LEU A 942 57.37 14.96 7.42
N SER A 943 56.04 15.07 7.56
CA SER A 943 55.33 16.32 7.86
C SER A 943 55.10 16.53 9.37
N SER A 944 55.38 15.51 10.20
CA SER A 944 55.21 15.59 11.65
C SER A 944 56.32 16.45 12.31
N PRO A 945 55.97 17.46 13.13
CA PRO A 945 56.93 18.37 13.78
C PRO A 945 57.83 17.71 14.84
N LEU A 946 57.70 16.39 15.06
CA LEU A 946 58.51 15.61 16.01
C LEU A 946 59.85 15.09 15.42
N MET A 947 60.15 15.35 14.15
CA MET A 947 61.43 14.98 13.51
C MET A 947 62.59 15.95 13.83
N CYS A 948 62.62 16.52 15.04
CA CYS A 948 63.72 17.33 15.56
C CYS A 948 64.16 16.81 16.94
N SER A 949 64.56 15.53 17.02
CA SER A 949 65.46 14.98 18.03
C SER A 949 65.63 13.47 17.80
N SER A 950 66.82 12.96 18.08
CA SER A 950 67.26 11.58 17.88
C SER A 950 66.26 10.51 18.36
N TYR A 951 65.65 9.78 17.44
CA TYR A 951 64.89 8.56 17.74
C TYR A 951 65.42 7.38 16.94
N THR A 952 66.31 6.62 17.58
CA THR A 952 66.69 5.26 17.20
C THR A 952 65.84 4.30 18.05
N GLY A 953 64.92 3.54 17.46
CA GLY A 953 64.25 2.45 18.19
C GLY A 953 62.88 2.06 17.64
N ASN A 954 62.65 0.75 17.56
CA ASN A 954 61.56 0.01 16.89
C ASN A 954 60.09 0.34 17.30
N ASN A 955 59.80 1.43 18.02
CA ASN A 955 58.45 1.68 18.61
C ASN A 955 57.65 2.82 17.94
N PHE A 956 58.03 3.27 16.73
CA PHE A 956 57.31 4.35 16.04
C PHE A 956 55.93 3.89 15.50
N LYS A 957 55.85 2.63 15.04
CA LYS A 957 54.61 2.04 14.51
C LYS A 957 53.57 1.79 15.60
N GLU A 958 53.99 1.31 16.77
CA GLU A 958 53.07 1.09 17.89
C GLU A 958 52.50 2.40 18.44
N LYS A 959 53.25 3.52 18.47
CA LYS A 959 52.75 4.79 19.00
C LYS A 959 51.85 5.58 18.04
N LEU A 960 52.05 5.47 16.72
CA LEU A 960 51.15 6.11 15.74
C LEU A 960 49.77 5.41 15.70
N PHE A 961 49.72 4.10 15.98
CA PHE A 961 48.50 3.28 15.86
C PHE A 961 47.89 2.79 17.19
N SER A 962 48.55 2.96 18.35
CA SER A 962 47.98 2.64 19.68
C SER A 962 47.09 3.74 20.29
N ARG A 963 46.89 4.88 19.60
CA ARG A 963 45.83 5.85 19.94
C ARG A 963 44.53 5.59 19.17
N LYS A 964 44.12 4.32 19.07
CA LYS A 964 42.83 3.92 18.46
C LYS A 964 41.96 3.03 19.35
N ASP A 965 42.24 3.00 20.66
CA ASP A 965 41.30 2.52 21.68
C ASP A 965 40.79 3.70 22.50
N GLN A 966 39.93 4.51 21.87
CA GLN A 966 38.87 5.35 22.45
C GLN A 966 38.40 6.35 21.38
N ALA A 967 37.13 6.22 20.98
CA ALA A 967 36.37 7.10 20.08
C ALA A 967 36.75 7.10 18.57
N ASN A 968 35.69 7.07 17.75
CA ASN A 968 35.66 7.21 16.29
C ASN A 968 36.75 8.11 15.69
N PRO A 969 37.56 7.63 14.73
CA PRO A 969 38.28 8.53 13.83
C PRO A 969 37.34 8.94 12.69
N SER A 970 36.67 10.09 12.85
CA SER A 970 36.09 10.84 11.74
C SER A 970 37.20 11.26 10.79
N ILE A 971 37.33 10.56 9.65
CA ILE A 971 38.17 10.96 8.53
C ILE A 971 37.33 11.89 7.64
N TYR A 972 37.79 13.13 7.51
CA TYR A 972 37.28 14.12 6.58
C TYR A 972 37.53 13.66 5.13
N TRP A 973 36.47 13.36 4.38
CA TRP A 973 36.58 13.11 2.95
C TRP A 973 36.44 14.44 2.20
N ARG A 974 37.51 14.84 1.52
CA ARG A 974 37.45 15.81 0.43
C ARG A 974 36.86 15.06 -0.77
N GLN A 975 35.60 15.30 -1.08
CA GLN A 975 34.92 14.61 -2.17
C GLN A 975 34.63 15.61 -3.28
N GLU A 976 35.44 15.54 -4.33
CA GLU A 976 35.22 16.28 -5.57
C GLU A 976 34.12 15.56 -6.35
N TYR A 977 32.95 16.19 -6.41
CA TYR A 977 31.81 15.66 -7.14
C TYR A 977 31.63 16.42 -8.44
N ASN A 978 31.77 15.73 -9.56
CA ASN A 978 31.45 16.25 -10.87
C ASN A 978 29.97 15.94 -11.17
N ILE A 979 29.06 16.66 -10.49
CA ILE A 979 27.62 16.36 -10.53
C ILE A 979 26.83 17.58 -11.05
N ASN A 980 25.86 17.32 -11.92
CA ASN A 980 24.91 18.30 -12.45
C ASN A 980 24.02 18.86 -11.31
N ALA A 981 23.73 20.16 -11.33
CA ALA A 981 22.96 20.89 -10.31
C ALA A 981 21.58 20.26 -9.93
N SER A 982 20.97 19.46 -10.79
CA SER A 982 19.70 18.76 -10.48
C SER A 982 19.86 17.52 -9.59
N GLU A 983 20.99 16.83 -9.64
CA GLU A 983 21.30 15.69 -8.76
C GLU A 983 21.82 16.17 -7.39
N LEU A 984 22.47 17.34 -7.34
CA LEU A 984 22.91 18.00 -6.11
C LEU A 984 21.73 18.28 -5.16
N TRP A 985 20.58 18.70 -5.69
CA TRP A 985 19.36 18.97 -4.91
C TRP A 985 18.74 17.70 -4.31
N LYS A 986 18.77 16.56 -5.03
CA LYS A 986 18.31 15.28 -4.49
C LYS A 986 19.21 14.77 -3.36
N HIS A 987 20.52 14.99 -3.45
CA HIS A 987 21.47 14.57 -2.43
C HIS A 987 21.28 15.36 -1.13
N ILE A 988 21.02 16.68 -1.23
CA ILE A 988 20.77 17.55 -0.08
C ILE A 988 19.43 17.21 0.61
N ASP A 989 18.34 16.96 -0.15
CA ASP A 989 17.04 16.57 0.45
C ASP A 989 17.12 15.21 1.16
N THR A 990 17.95 14.29 0.63
CA THR A 990 18.15 12.96 1.21
C THR A 990 18.96 13.03 2.51
N GLN A 991 20.03 13.84 2.56
CA GLN A 991 20.84 14.03 3.77
C GLN A 991 20.09 14.77 4.88
N ASN A 992 19.23 15.75 4.52
CA ASN A 992 18.36 16.45 5.48
C ASN A 992 17.33 15.53 6.14
N ARG A 993 16.82 14.52 5.44
CA ARG A 993 15.93 13.51 6.05
C ARG A 993 16.66 12.57 7.00
N VAL A 994 17.90 12.19 6.67
CA VAL A 994 18.71 11.30 7.51
C VAL A 994 19.14 11.98 8.82
N LEU A 995 19.38 13.29 8.82
CA LEU A 995 19.74 14.05 10.03
C LEU A 995 18.57 14.26 11.00
N ASN A 996 17.32 14.32 10.51
CA ASN A 996 16.13 14.44 11.36
C ASN A 996 15.75 13.11 12.05
N ASP A 997 16.11 11.96 11.48
CA ASP A 997 15.77 10.64 12.02
C ASP A 997 16.78 10.10 13.06
N GLN A 998 17.93 10.77 13.24
CA GLN A 998 18.99 10.32 14.17
C GLN A 998 19.11 11.14 15.48
N LEU A 999 18.20 12.06 15.78
CA LEU A 999 18.23 12.84 17.03
C LEU A 999 17.19 12.36 18.06
N PRO A 1000 17.55 12.19 19.36
CA PRO A 1000 16.62 11.76 20.40
C PRO A 1000 15.47 12.77 20.63
N LYS A 1001 14.22 12.30 20.59
CA LYS A 1001 12.99 13.10 20.82
C LYS A 1001 12.75 13.45 22.29
N SER A 1002 13.72 14.04 22.97
CA SER A 1002 13.52 14.60 24.30
C SER A 1002 14.23 15.95 24.40
N HIS A 1003 13.42 17.00 24.52
CA HIS A 1003 13.73 18.44 24.66
C HIS A 1003 13.52 19.26 23.38
N GLY A 1004 12.60 20.22 23.46
CA GLY A 1004 12.06 20.96 22.32
C GLY A 1004 13.10 21.85 21.64
N SER A 1005 13.19 21.73 20.32
CA SER A 1005 13.97 22.57 19.44
C SER A 1005 13.06 23.14 18.34
N LEU A 1006 13.08 24.47 18.16
CA LEU A 1006 12.39 25.18 17.09
C LEU A 1006 13.33 25.27 15.88
N LEU A 1007 12.91 24.75 14.73
CA LEU A 1007 13.54 24.98 13.42
C LEU A 1007 12.78 26.11 12.72
N SER A 1008 13.45 27.20 12.36
CA SER A 1008 12.94 28.16 11.38
C SER A 1008 13.79 28.11 10.11
N TYR A 1009 13.12 28.16 8.96
CA TYR A 1009 13.75 28.17 7.64
C TYR A 1009 13.26 29.42 6.89
N ASP A 1010 14.20 30.31 6.54
CA ASP A 1010 13.93 31.44 5.67
C ASP A 1010 14.24 31.03 4.22
N ARG A 1011 13.19 30.96 3.39
CA ARG A 1011 13.28 30.51 2.00
C ARG A 1011 13.99 31.50 1.09
N ASP A 1012 14.02 32.78 1.44
CA ASP A 1012 14.48 33.82 0.52
C ASP A 1012 15.99 34.08 0.64
N ASN A 1013 16.59 33.70 1.79
CA ASN A 1013 18.01 33.89 2.08
C ASN A 1013 18.83 32.60 2.19
N TYR A 1014 18.20 31.42 2.07
CA TYR A 1014 18.85 30.09 2.15
C TYR A 1014 19.63 29.85 3.46
N GLU A 1015 19.18 30.43 4.58
CA GLU A 1015 19.77 30.22 5.90
C GLU A 1015 18.97 29.22 6.74
N LEU A 1016 19.68 28.40 7.51
CA LEU A 1016 19.10 27.40 8.41
C LEU A 1016 19.73 27.56 9.80
N THR A 1017 18.92 27.99 10.77
CA THR A 1017 19.41 28.32 12.13
C THR A 1017 18.95 27.25 13.13
N TYR A 1018 19.89 26.72 13.91
CA TYR A 1018 19.64 25.68 14.92
C TYR A 1018 20.12 26.17 16.30
N CYS A 1019 19.21 26.17 17.29
CA CYS A 1019 19.52 26.55 18.68
C CYS A 1019 19.24 25.37 19.64
N THR A 1020 20.21 25.00 20.46
CA THR A 1020 20.04 24.08 21.59
C THR A 1020 20.47 24.78 22.88
N SER A 1021 19.62 24.78 23.91
CA SER A 1021 20.01 25.17 25.27
C SER A 1021 20.25 23.92 26.11
N THR A 1022 21.42 23.83 26.75
CA THR A 1022 21.69 22.84 27.80
C THR A 1022 22.26 23.58 29.01
N SER A 1023 21.51 23.63 30.11
CA SER A 1023 22.00 24.12 31.39
C SER A 1023 22.72 22.99 32.13
N THR A 1024 24.03 23.11 32.31
CA THR A 1024 24.71 23.21 33.63
C THR A 1024 26.21 22.86 33.51
N SER A 1025 27.03 23.75 34.10
CA SER A 1025 28.49 23.69 34.37
C SER A 1025 29.48 23.58 33.20
N GLN A 1026 30.13 24.73 32.96
CA GLN A 1026 31.48 24.97 32.41
C GLN A 1026 31.79 24.65 30.93
N SER A 1027 31.64 25.71 30.12
CA SER A 1027 32.46 26.16 28.99
C SER A 1027 32.69 25.22 27.80
N SER A 1028 31.77 25.24 26.83
CA SER A 1028 32.05 25.37 25.38
C SER A 1028 30.74 25.43 24.59
N PHE A 1029 30.54 26.47 23.78
CA PHE A 1029 29.43 26.56 22.82
C PHE A 1029 29.96 26.22 21.42
N VAL A 1030 29.28 25.33 20.69
CA VAL A 1030 29.59 25.03 19.28
C VAL A 1030 28.41 25.48 18.43
N THR A 1031 28.57 26.58 17.71
CA THR A 1031 27.60 27.05 16.70
C THR A 1031 28.11 26.65 15.32
N LYS A 1032 27.29 25.96 14.52
CA LYS A 1032 27.64 25.47 13.18
C LYS A 1032 27.01 26.41 12.14
N TYR A 1033 27.84 27.08 11.34
CA TYR A 1033 27.40 27.87 10.18
C TYR A 1033 27.69 27.11 8.88
N ILE A 1034 26.76 27.16 7.92
CA ILE A 1034 26.98 26.78 6.53
C ILE A 1034 26.72 28.05 5.71
N SER A 1035 27.75 28.64 5.11
CA SER A 1035 27.56 29.67 4.08
C SER A 1035 27.86 29.08 2.70
N MET A 1036 27.04 29.45 1.70
CA MET A 1036 27.27 29.11 0.29
C MET A 1036 27.57 30.39 -0.48
N GLU A 1037 28.79 30.55 -1.00
CA GLU A 1037 29.10 31.63 -1.95
C GLU A 1037 28.79 31.20 -3.38
N LYS A 1038 28.09 32.06 -4.13
CA LYS A 1038 27.81 31.87 -5.55
C LYS A 1038 28.98 32.41 -6.39
N VAL A 1039 29.83 31.53 -6.92
CA VAL A 1039 30.84 31.92 -7.93
C VAL A 1039 30.21 31.82 -9.32
N ILE A 1040 30.03 32.97 -9.98
CA ILE A 1040 29.58 33.03 -11.38
C ILE A 1040 30.82 32.89 -12.27
N SER A 1041 30.92 31.80 -13.03
CA SER A 1041 31.87 31.65 -14.14
C SER A 1041 31.09 31.55 -15.46
N THR A 1042 31.55 32.27 -16.47
CA THR A 1042 30.84 32.53 -17.74
C THR A 1042 31.22 31.61 -18.90
N ASP A 1043 31.82 30.44 -18.64
CA ASP A 1043 32.16 29.48 -19.71
C ASP A 1043 31.47 28.13 -19.56
N SER A 1044 30.94 27.64 -20.69
CA SER A 1044 29.96 26.55 -20.81
C SER A 1044 30.51 25.12 -20.62
N THR A 1045 31.70 24.98 -20.02
CA THR A 1045 32.29 23.68 -19.64
C THR A 1045 33.17 23.82 -18.40
N SER A 1046 32.60 23.98 -17.20
CA SER A 1046 33.34 23.77 -15.94
C SER A 1046 32.45 23.62 -14.69
N SER A 1047 32.97 22.84 -13.74
CA SER A 1047 32.42 22.37 -12.46
C SER A 1047 32.34 23.46 -11.37
N ALA A 1048 31.34 23.39 -10.49
CA ALA A 1048 31.21 24.24 -9.30
C ALA A 1048 31.96 23.65 -8.09
N TRP A 1049 32.54 24.51 -7.23
CA TRP A 1049 33.33 24.12 -6.05
C TRP A 1049 32.61 24.51 -4.75
N ILE A 1050 32.67 23.66 -3.72
CA ILE A 1050 32.16 23.96 -2.36
C ILE A 1050 33.35 24.11 -1.41
N ARG A 1051 33.33 25.14 -0.55
CA ARG A 1051 34.30 25.37 0.53
C ARG A 1051 33.58 25.30 1.87
N THR A 1052 33.83 24.27 2.68
CA THR A 1052 33.36 24.20 4.08
C THR A 1052 34.51 24.52 5.02
N GLY A 1053 34.35 25.52 5.89
CA GLY A 1053 35.32 25.88 6.93
C GLY A 1053 34.70 25.75 8.33
N TYR A 1054 35.50 25.32 9.31
CA TYR A 1054 35.16 25.32 10.73
C TYR A 1054 35.96 26.42 11.43
N ILE A 1055 35.31 27.33 12.15
CA ILE A 1055 36.00 28.27 13.04
C ILE A 1055 35.75 27.83 14.47
N ILE A 1056 36.81 27.43 15.17
CA ILE A 1056 36.81 27.21 16.61
C ILE A 1056 37.42 28.47 17.22
N SER A 1057 36.60 29.33 17.83
CA SER A 1057 37.10 30.44 18.63
C SER A 1057 37.09 30.04 20.11
N MET A 1058 38.26 30.02 20.74
CA MET A 1058 38.41 29.89 22.19
C MET A 1058 39.00 31.19 22.73
N THR A 1059 38.21 32.05 23.37
CA THR A 1059 38.77 33.05 24.30
C THR A 1059 37.77 33.47 25.38
N ASN A 1060 38.32 33.63 26.59
CA ASN A 1060 37.67 34.09 27.81
C ASN A 1060 37.35 35.60 27.77
N ASP A 1061 36.28 35.95 28.49
CA ASP A 1061 35.92 37.26 29.05
C ASP A 1061 35.67 38.47 28.12
N ARG A 1062 34.48 39.05 28.31
CA ARG A 1062 34.02 40.43 28.06
C ARG A 1062 34.14 41.01 26.63
N SER A 1063 33.05 40.85 25.87
CA SER A 1063 32.34 41.89 25.08
C SER A 1063 31.62 41.30 23.85
N VAL A 1064 30.62 40.43 24.09
CA VAL A 1064 29.75 39.93 23.00
C VAL A 1064 28.81 41.03 22.47
N ASP A 1065 28.54 42.07 23.26
CA ASP A 1065 27.66 43.17 22.87
C ASP A 1065 28.30 44.20 21.91
N ASP A 1066 29.64 44.26 21.80
CA ASP A 1066 30.32 45.16 20.85
C ASP A 1066 30.51 44.52 19.45
N PHE A 1067 30.55 43.19 19.36
CA PHE A 1067 30.72 42.48 18.09
C PHE A 1067 29.41 42.34 17.29
N ALA A 1068 28.27 42.25 17.99
CA ALA A 1068 26.95 42.21 17.36
C ALA A 1068 26.54 43.56 16.73
N ASN A 1069 26.95 44.67 17.32
CA ASN A 1069 26.64 46.01 16.80
C ASN A 1069 27.53 46.42 15.61
N HIS A 1070 28.74 45.85 15.46
CA HIS A 1070 29.62 46.17 14.33
C HIS A 1070 29.26 45.43 13.02
N ILE A 1071 28.51 44.32 13.12
CA ILE A 1071 28.06 43.52 11.97
C ILE A 1071 26.69 44.00 11.44
N LEU A 1072 25.84 44.57 12.30
CA LEU A 1072 24.52 45.07 11.88
C LEU A 1072 24.57 46.46 11.19
N GLU A 1073 25.64 47.24 11.36
CA GLU A 1073 25.78 48.55 10.70
C GLU A 1073 26.53 48.51 9.34
N ASN A 1074 27.09 47.37 8.93
CA ASN A 1074 27.85 47.27 7.66
C ASN A 1074 27.17 46.43 6.56
N ILE A 1075 25.94 45.95 6.77
CA ILE A 1075 25.17 45.18 5.78
C ILE A 1075 24.05 46.02 5.12
N PHE A 1076 23.95 47.31 5.45
CA PHE A 1076 22.94 48.23 4.90
C PHE A 1076 23.51 49.43 4.13
N VAL A 1077 24.57 49.28 3.31
CA VAL A 1077 24.91 50.27 2.25
C VAL A 1077 25.61 49.58 1.08
N ALA A 1078 24.85 49.00 0.14
CA ALA A 1078 25.28 48.79 -1.24
C ALA A 1078 24.09 48.55 -2.19
N GLU A 1079 23.04 49.38 -2.08
CA GLU A 1079 22.13 49.61 -3.20
C GLU A 1079 22.66 50.79 -4.03
N GLY A 1080 22.83 50.59 -5.34
CA GLY A 1080 23.08 51.70 -6.25
C GLY A 1080 23.71 51.24 -7.56
N ASP A 1081 23.03 51.55 -8.66
CA ASP A 1081 23.65 51.82 -9.96
C ASP A 1081 23.96 50.70 -10.97
N LYS A 1082 23.72 49.41 -10.70
CA LYS A 1082 23.92 48.36 -11.75
C LYS A 1082 22.68 47.64 -12.29
N LEU A 1083 21.53 47.65 -11.62
CA LEU A 1083 20.31 47.03 -12.19
C LEU A 1083 19.32 47.99 -12.86
N ARG A 1084 19.54 49.32 -12.78
CA ARG A 1084 18.75 50.33 -13.51
C ARG A 1084 19.13 50.51 -14.99
N GLN A 1085 20.14 49.80 -15.50
CA GLN A 1085 20.63 50.00 -16.88
C GLN A 1085 20.44 48.83 -17.85
N GLN A 1086 19.92 47.67 -17.42
CA GLN A 1086 19.85 46.49 -18.31
C GLN A 1086 18.45 45.90 -18.55
N LEU A 1087 17.38 46.42 -17.96
CA LEU A 1087 16.00 45.92 -18.21
C LEU A 1087 15.09 46.90 -18.98
N SER A 1088 15.64 47.98 -19.54
CA SER A 1088 14.89 48.93 -20.38
C SER A 1088 15.18 48.85 -21.88
N LYS A 1089 15.80 47.77 -22.36
CA LYS A 1089 16.03 47.59 -23.80
C LYS A 1089 15.71 46.16 -24.26
N LEU A 1090 14.65 46.11 -25.08
CA LEU A 1090 14.36 45.14 -26.14
C LEU A 1090 13.31 44.06 -25.82
N ASN A 1091 12.06 44.54 -25.86
CA ASN A 1091 10.92 43.85 -26.50
C ASN A 1091 11.28 43.40 -27.94
N THR A 1092 11.08 42.11 -28.22
CA THR A 1092 10.45 41.55 -29.43
C THR A 1092 9.97 40.15 -29.10
#